data_AF-A0AAD8F6R2-F1
#
_entry.id   AF-A0AAD8F6R2-F1
#
_cell.length_a   1.000
_cell.length_b   1.000
_cell.length_c   1.000
_cell.angle_alpha   90.00
_cell.angle_beta   90.00
_cell.angle_gamma   90.00
#
_symmetry.space_group_name_H-M   'P 1'
#
loop_
_entity.id
_entity.type
_entity.pdbx_description
1 polymer ?
#
loop_
_entity_poly.entity_id
_entity_poly.type
_entity_poly.pdbx_seq_one_letter_code
_entity_poly.pdbx_strand_id
1 'polypeptide(L)'
;ASEDVQPPGDKELIALDGDSLSTDDLIRLGKGICNLTLTSEAEQKVNKSRALVEEILASNKVVYGITTGFGKFARTVIAKEKLVELQENLIRSHAAGVGSALPPERTKMLLALRINVLAKGYSGVSLDTLKKLIAAFNASCLPWIPEKGTVGASGDLAPLAHMALGMMGEGKMWSPKSGWAEAKFVLESHNLTPIKLKPKEGLALINGTQLITSLGCEALERAEAIARQADIVSALTLEVLKGTTRAFDSKVHDVRPHKGQKLVADRLRALLHSDTYPSEVSNSHRFCDRVQDAYTLRCCPQVHGVVNDTLQFVRSVLSTEINSATDNPMVFADMGEIVSAGNFHGEYPAKVLDYLAIAVHELASISERRIERLVNPALSELPAFLTNNGGLNSGFMVAHCTAAALVSENKVLCHPASVDSLTTSAGTEDHVSMGGFAARKALRVVEHVEQVLGIELLAACQALEFLRPLKTTAPLEEVYRLVREVAKTCKNVEVLTQEVLTQEVLTQEVLTQEVLTQEVLTLEVLALEVLTQEVLTQEVLTLEVLALEVLTQEVLTQEVLTLEVLTQEVLTQRMFLYVHNLCVRLIMQFLCGVPTHCSITFSCLIIDQYSFYISRPWDKDRFMAPDIDAVAKLLQEEKIWTKVKPMVDHYHSVQSVETRVFSPTTAMRESMNGISAPKRRRLGRTTSNSSIR
;
A
#
# COMPACT_ATOMS: atom_id res chain seq x y z
N ALA A 1 14.61 -21.42 -2.04
CA ALA A 1 14.83 -22.60 -1.18
C ALA A 1 15.08 -22.12 0.25
N SER A 2 15.27 -23.03 1.20
CA SER A 2 15.39 -22.77 2.64
C SER A 2 16.51 -21.78 3.03
N GLU A 3 16.11 -20.64 3.58
CA GLU A 3 16.86 -19.67 4.39
C GLU A 3 15.79 -18.81 5.09
N ASP A 4 15.81 -18.50 6.39
CA ASP A 4 16.70 -18.95 7.46
C ASP A 4 15.88 -19.04 8.77
N VAL A 5 15.59 -20.26 9.25
CA VAL A 5 14.79 -20.47 10.47
C VAL A 5 15.74 -20.62 11.65
N GLN A 6 16.00 -19.50 12.33
CA GLN A 6 16.72 -19.52 13.60
C GLN A 6 16.04 -20.47 14.60
N PRO A 7 16.82 -21.16 15.46
CA PRO A 7 16.23 -21.86 16.60
C PRO A 7 15.47 -20.85 17.49
N PRO A 8 14.43 -21.28 18.22
CA PRO A 8 13.64 -20.40 19.06
C PRO A 8 14.45 -19.94 20.28
N GLY A 9 15.24 -18.89 20.11
CA GLY A 9 15.57 -17.98 21.20
C GLY A 9 14.30 -17.31 21.71
N ASP A 10 14.28 -16.93 22.99
CA ASP A 10 13.12 -16.29 23.59
C ASP A 10 12.76 -15.00 22.84
N LYS A 11 11.60 -15.02 22.18
CA LYS A 11 11.04 -13.84 21.52
C LYS A 11 10.80 -12.74 22.54
N GLU A 12 11.10 -11.50 22.15
CA GLU A 12 10.88 -10.34 23.00
C GLU A 12 9.43 -10.31 23.52
N LEU A 13 9.29 -10.15 24.83
CA LEU A 13 8.00 -10.16 25.51
C LEU A 13 7.49 -8.74 25.70
N ILE A 14 6.37 -8.43 25.04
CA ILE A 14 5.63 -7.19 25.25
C ILE A 14 4.59 -7.46 26.35
N ALA A 15 4.74 -6.76 27.47
CA ALA A 15 3.86 -6.88 28.63
C ALA A 15 2.73 -5.85 28.53
N LEU A 16 1.49 -6.32 28.42
CA LEU A 16 0.33 -5.44 28.30
C LEU A 16 -0.18 -4.99 29.66
N ASP A 17 -0.47 -3.69 29.76
CA ASP A 17 -1.09 -3.00 30.89
C ASP A 17 -2.47 -2.40 30.56
N GLY A 18 -2.79 -2.29 29.26
CA GLY A 18 -3.95 -1.57 28.73
C GLY A 18 -3.72 -0.08 28.50
N ASP A 19 -2.50 0.43 28.70
CA ASP A 19 -2.17 1.86 28.78
C ASP A 19 -0.96 2.27 27.91
N SER A 20 0.02 1.39 27.64
CA SER A 20 1.33 1.76 27.04
C SER A 20 1.69 1.10 25.70
N LEU A 21 0.78 0.37 25.05
CA LEU A 21 1.06 -0.28 23.76
C LEU A 21 1.30 0.76 22.65
N SER A 22 2.38 0.62 21.87
CA SER A 22 2.61 1.48 20.70
C SER A 22 2.08 0.86 19.39
N THR A 23 2.00 1.67 18.34
CA THR A 23 1.62 1.21 17.00
C THR A 23 2.73 0.38 16.33
N ASP A 24 4.01 0.66 16.60
CA ASP A 24 5.13 -0.18 16.14
C ASP A 24 5.12 -1.55 16.82
N ASP A 25 4.92 -1.59 18.15
CA ASP A 25 4.72 -2.84 18.89
C ASP A 25 3.61 -3.70 18.28
N LEU A 26 2.51 -3.07 17.85
CA LEU A 26 1.44 -3.79 17.16
C LEU A 26 1.89 -4.40 15.83
N ILE A 27 2.71 -3.72 15.03
CA ILE A 27 3.30 -4.27 13.79
C ILE A 27 4.28 -5.42 14.12
N ARG A 28 5.11 -5.26 15.15
CA ARG A 28 6.07 -6.29 15.61
C ARG A 28 5.36 -7.55 16.11
N LEU A 29 4.23 -7.37 16.79
CA LEU A 29 3.31 -8.43 17.23
C LEU A 29 2.59 -9.11 16.05
N GLY A 30 2.11 -8.33 15.08
CA GLY A 30 1.48 -8.82 13.84
C GLY A 30 2.42 -9.72 13.04
N LYS A 31 3.64 -9.24 12.77
CA LYS A 31 4.74 -9.99 12.13
C LYS A 31 5.26 -11.16 12.98
N GLY A 32 4.76 -11.33 14.20
CA GLY A 32 5.11 -12.44 15.10
C GLY A 32 6.56 -12.39 15.60
N ILE A 33 7.20 -11.22 15.58
CA ILE A 33 8.56 -10.99 16.11
C ILE A 33 8.55 -11.10 17.64
N CYS A 34 7.51 -10.53 18.26
CA CYS A 34 7.32 -10.50 19.72
C CYS A 34 6.23 -11.47 20.18
N ASN A 35 6.27 -11.84 21.46
CA ASN A 35 5.23 -12.56 22.18
C ASN A 35 4.54 -11.62 23.20
N LEU A 36 3.35 -11.99 23.66
CA LEU A 36 2.59 -11.25 24.68
C LEU A 36 2.69 -11.88 26.07
N THR A 37 2.67 -11.00 27.08
CA THR A 37 2.37 -11.32 28.48
C THR A 37 1.50 -10.21 29.11
N LEU A 38 1.06 -10.38 30.35
CA LEU A 38 0.41 -9.34 31.15
C LEU A 38 1.38 -8.73 32.16
N THR A 39 1.16 -7.46 32.48
CA THR A 39 1.68 -6.85 33.72
C THR A 39 0.93 -7.38 34.95
N SER A 40 1.58 -7.36 36.12
CA SER A 40 0.92 -7.80 37.37
C SER A 40 -0.24 -6.86 37.75
N GLU A 41 -0.12 -5.61 37.34
CA GLU A 41 -1.06 -4.52 37.47
C GLU A 41 -2.31 -4.81 36.62
N ALA A 42 -2.15 -5.25 35.36
CA ALA A 42 -3.28 -5.70 34.54
C ALA A 42 -4.00 -6.92 35.14
N GLU A 43 -3.28 -7.91 35.67
CA GLU A 43 -3.93 -9.05 36.34
C GLU A 43 -4.78 -8.60 37.54
N GLN A 44 -4.30 -7.61 38.31
CA GLN A 44 -5.05 -7.01 39.42
C GLN A 44 -6.27 -6.21 38.92
N LYS A 45 -6.12 -5.34 37.92
CA LYS A 45 -7.23 -4.59 37.29
C LYS A 45 -8.33 -5.55 36.81
N VAL A 46 -7.97 -6.58 36.05
CA VAL A 46 -8.89 -7.59 35.49
C VAL A 46 -9.60 -8.38 36.58
N ASN A 47 -8.88 -8.90 37.58
CA ASN A 47 -9.51 -9.65 38.67
C ASN A 47 -10.49 -8.79 39.50
N LYS A 48 -10.14 -7.53 39.77
CA LYS A 48 -11.02 -6.58 40.46
C LYS A 48 -12.28 -6.26 39.64
N SER A 49 -12.13 -6.08 38.33
CA SER A 49 -13.23 -5.97 37.37
C SER A 49 -14.18 -7.17 37.45
N ARG A 50 -13.62 -8.39 37.45
CA ARG A 50 -14.43 -9.62 37.48
C ARG A 50 -15.18 -9.78 38.80
N ALA A 51 -14.56 -9.44 39.93
CA ALA A 51 -15.19 -9.55 41.25
C ALA A 51 -16.52 -8.78 41.34
N LEU A 52 -16.58 -7.55 40.81
CA LEU A 52 -17.83 -6.76 40.76
C LEU A 52 -18.91 -7.41 39.88
N VAL A 53 -18.53 -8.05 38.77
CA VAL A 53 -19.49 -8.80 37.93
C VAL A 53 -20.07 -9.99 38.68
N GLU A 54 -19.26 -10.75 39.43
CA GLU A 54 -19.76 -11.88 40.23
C GLU A 54 -20.65 -11.41 41.40
N GLU A 55 -20.32 -10.28 42.05
CA GLU A 55 -21.18 -9.68 43.09
C GLU A 55 -22.55 -9.28 42.53
N ILE A 56 -22.55 -8.64 41.35
CA ILE A 56 -23.79 -8.25 40.66
C ILE A 56 -24.61 -9.48 40.29
N LEU A 57 -23.99 -10.53 39.76
CA LEU A 57 -24.64 -11.82 39.46
C LEU A 57 -25.19 -12.51 40.71
N ALA A 58 -24.54 -12.39 41.87
CA ALA A 58 -25.07 -12.86 43.14
C ALA A 58 -26.30 -12.05 43.59
N SER A 59 -26.24 -10.72 43.45
CA SER A 59 -27.24 -9.77 43.98
C SER A 59 -28.59 -9.70 43.25
N ASN A 60 -28.79 -10.44 42.15
CA ASN A 60 -29.99 -10.39 41.30
C ASN A 60 -30.29 -9.01 40.65
N LYS A 61 -29.35 -8.06 40.65
CA LYS A 61 -29.50 -6.77 39.94
C LYS A 61 -29.63 -6.99 38.43
N VAL A 62 -30.52 -6.23 37.78
CA VAL A 62 -30.69 -6.25 36.32
C VAL A 62 -29.66 -5.34 35.66
N VAL A 63 -28.73 -5.89 34.87
CA VAL A 63 -27.63 -5.15 34.22
C VAL A 63 -27.44 -5.57 32.77
N TYR A 64 -27.30 -4.58 31.87
CA TYR A 64 -27.22 -4.76 30.42
C TYR A 64 -26.14 -5.77 29.99
N GLY A 65 -26.50 -6.77 29.19
CA GLY A 65 -25.58 -7.78 28.64
C GLY A 65 -24.97 -8.76 29.67
N ILE A 66 -25.27 -8.57 30.96
CA ILE A 66 -24.87 -9.46 32.06
C ILE A 66 -26.06 -10.34 32.49
N THR A 67 -27.25 -9.75 32.62
CA THR A 67 -28.49 -10.44 33.01
C THR A 67 -29.66 -10.16 32.05
N THR A 68 -29.39 -9.52 30.91
CA THR A 68 -30.39 -9.14 29.90
C THR A 68 -29.97 -9.60 28.51
N GLY A 69 -30.92 -9.58 27.56
CA GLY A 69 -30.60 -9.58 26.13
C GLY A 69 -29.81 -8.34 25.69
N PHE A 70 -29.43 -8.33 24.41
CA PHE A 70 -28.58 -7.31 23.79
C PHE A 70 -29.37 -6.43 22.80
N GLY A 71 -28.88 -5.23 22.51
CA GLY A 71 -29.49 -4.30 21.53
C GLY A 71 -30.98 -4.07 21.82
N LYS A 72 -31.85 -4.33 20.84
CA LYS A 72 -33.32 -4.18 21.00
C LYS A 72 -33.90 -5.00 22.17
N PHE A 73 -33.23 -6.09 22.55
CA PHE A 73 -33.64 -6.98 23.64
C PHE A 73 -33.04 -6.60 25.01
N ALA A 74 -32.44 -5.41 25.15
CA ALA A 74 -31.88 -4.90 26.42
C ALA A 74 -32.84 -4.90 27.61
N ARG A 75 -34.16 -4.93 27.37
CA ARG A 75 -35.20 -4.98 28.42
C ARG A 75 -35.65 -6.40 28.79
N THR A 76 -35.20 -7.43 28.07
CA THR A 76 -35.55 -8.83 28.33
C THR A 76 -34.59 -9.39 29.38
N VAL A 77 -35.08 -9.66 30.59
CA VAL A 77 -34.30 -10.33 31.66
C VAL A 77 -34.12 -11.82 31.31
N ILE A 78 -32.92 -12.34 31.55
CA ILE A 78 -32.54 -13.72 31.23
C ILE A 78 -32.29 -14.51 32.53
N ALA A 79 -32.79 -15.75 32.59
CA ALA A 79 -32.59 -16.65 33.73
C ALA A 79 -31.11 -17.01 33.92
N LYS A 80 -30.65 -17.19 35.16
CA LYS A 80 -29.22 -17.36 35.49
C LYS A 80 -28.58 -18.55 34.77
N GLU A 81 -29.34 -19.62 34.64
CA GLU A 81 -28.99 -20.90 34.03
C GLU A 81 -28.76 -20.75 32.51
N LYS A 82 -29.33 -19.71 31.91
CA LYS A 82 -29.22 -19.38 30.48
C LYS A 82 -28.15 -18.32 30.18
N LEU A 83 -27.47 -17.75 31.19
CA LEU A 83 -26.52 -16.66 30.96
C LEU A 83 -25.23 -17.07 30.26
N VAL A 84 -24.86 -18.36 30.27
CA VAL A 84 -23.74 -18.90 29.45
C VAL A 84 -24.18 -19.07 27.99
N GLU A 85 -25.29 -19.78 27.78
CA GLU A 85 -25.92 -19.99 26.46
C GLU A 85 -26.21 -18.67 25.74
N LEU A 86 -26.60 -17.63 26.49
CA LEU A 86 -26.76 -16.25 25.99
C LEU A 86 -25.47 -15.68 25.37
N GLN A 87 -24.30 -15.91 25.97
CA GLN A 87 -23.03 -15.42 25.44
C GLN A 87 -22.59 -16.24 24.21
N GLU A 88 -22.75 -17.56 24.23
CA GLU A 88 -22.42 -18.39 23.07
C GLU A 88 -23.31 -18.07 21.86
N ASN A 89 -24.62 -17.90 22.08
CA ASN A 89 -25.58 -17.54 21.04
C ASN A 89 -25.36 -16.11 20.53
N LEU A 90 -24.84 -15.18 21.35
CA LEU A 90 -24.36 -13.89 20.88
C LEU A 90 -23.23 -14.09 19.86
N ILE A 91 -22.16 -14.83 20.21
CA ILE A 91 -21.04 -15.06 19.30
C ILE A 91 -21.49 -15.72 17.99
N ARG A 92 -22.25 -16.82 18.07
CA ARG A 92 -22.72 -17.58 16.90
C ARG A 92 -23.62 -16.75 15.98
N SER A 93 -24.51 -15.91 16.54
CA SER A 93 -25.40 -15.05 15.74
C SER A 93 -24.70 -13.82 15.15
N HIS A 94 -23.66 -13.31 15.82
CA HIS A 94 -22.95 -12.11 15.39
C HIS A 94 -21.81 -12.40 14.42
N ALA A 95 -21.35 -13.66 14.30
CA ALA A 95 -20.35 -14.11 13.32
C ALA A 95 -20.89 -14.14 11.86
N ALA A 96 -21.52 -13.03 11.43
CA ALA A 96 -22.13 -12.83 10.11
C ALA A 96 -21.21 -12.06 9.13
N GLY A 97 -19.93 -11.93 9.44
CA GLY A 97 -18.93 -11.29 8.57
C GLY A 97 -18.71 -12.06 7.26
N VAL A 98 -18.35 -11.35 6.18
CA VAL A 98 -18.18 -11.88 4.82
C VAL A 98 -16.94 -11.33 4.11
N GLY A 99 -16.60 -11.92 2.96
CA GLY A 99 -15.40 -11.58 2.18
C GLY A 99 -14.18 -12.43 2.57
N SER A 100 -13.01 -12.03 2.07
CA SER A 100 -11.74 -12.71 2.34
C SER A 100 -11.41 -12.73 3.83
N ALA A 101 -10.72 -13.78 4.28
CA ALA A 101 -10.11 -13.77 5.60
C ALA A 101 -9.00 -12.71 5.70
N LEU A 102 -8.86 -12.10 6.86
CA LEU A 102 -7.67 -11.34 7.21
C LEU A 102 -6.41 -12.23 7.12
N PRO A 103 -5.33 -11.74 6.48
CA PRO A 103 -4.00 -12.34 6.61
C PRO A 103 -3.60 -12.58 8.07
N PRO A 104 -2.79 -13.62 8.37
CA PRO A 104 -2.39 -13.94 9.74
C PRO A 104 -1.85 -12.75 10.54
N GLU A 105 -1.04 -11.88 9.93
CA GLU A 105 -0.51 -10.69 10.59
C GLU A 105 -1.62 -9.73 11.08
N ARG A 106 -2.61 -9.43 10.22
CA ARG A 106 -3.75 -8.55 10.53
C ARG A 106 -4.66 -9.18 11.59
N THR A 107 -4.92 -10.49 11.53
CA THR A 107 -5.64 -11.23 12.57
C THR A 107 -4.90 -11.19 13.91
N LYS A 108 -3.57 -11.31 13.88
CA LYS A 108 -2.72 -11.29 15.07
C LYS A 108 -2.68 -9.90 15.73
N MET A 109 -2.64 -8.82 14.94
CA MET A 109 -2.80 -7.44 15.43
C MET A 109 -4.17 -7.21 16.08
N LEU A 110 -5.26 -7.64 15.43
CA LEU A 110 -6.62 -7.50 15.96
C LEU A 110 -6.79 -8.22 17.31
N LEU A 111 -6.25 -9.45 17.43
CA LEU A 111 -6.23 -10.22 18.67
C LEU A 111 -5.40 -9.52 19.76
N ALA A 112 -4.22 -8.98 19.44
CA ALA A 112 -3.41 -8.22 20.39
C ALA A 112 -4.15 -6.99 20.94
N LEU A 113 -4.84 -6.23 20.09
CA LEU A 113 -5.62 -5.08 20.54
C LEU A 113 -6.77 -5.48 21.46
N ARG A 114 -7.51 -6.59 21.19
CA ARG A 114 -8.56 -7.02 22.13
C ARG A 114 -7.97 -7.47 23.46
N ILE A 115 -6.82 -8.13 23.47
CA ILE A 115 -6.09 -8.46 24.71
C ILE A 115 -5.71 -7.19 25.48
N ASN A 116 -5.21 -6.13 24.81
CA ASN A 116 -4.85 -4.87 25.46
C ASN A 116 -6.06 -4.15 26.09
N VAL A 117 -7.17 -4.03 25.35
CA VAL A 117 -8.44 -3.45 25.84
C VAL A 117 -8.95 -4.21 27.07
N LEU A 118 -8.90 -5.55 27.04
CA LEU A 118 -9.28 -6.38 28.17
C LEU A 118 -8.33 -6.25 29.37
N ALA A 119 -7.01 -6.19 29.14
CA ALA A 119 -5.98 -6.01 30.17
C ALA A 119 -6.14 -4.70 30.96
N LYS A 120 -6.69 -3.66 30.32
CA LYS A 120 -7.05 -2.37 30.95
C LYS A 120 -8.06 -2.51 32.09
N GLY A 121 -8.81 -3.62 32.14
CA GLY A 121 -9.58 -4.04 33.32
C GLY A 121 -10.94 -3.35 33.54
N TYR A 122 -11.53 -2.74 32.50
CA TYR A 122 -12.89 -2.18 32.58
C TYR A 122 -13.97 -3.10 31.98
N SER A 123 -13.60 -4.30 31.54
CA SER A 123 -14.48 -5.20 30.76
C SER A 123 -15.14 -6.33 31.55
N GLY A 124 -14.78 -6.57 32.81
CA GLY A 124 -15.37 -7.67 33.60
C GLY A 124 -15.11 -9.09 33.06
N VAL A 125 -14.12 -9.25 32.18
CA VAL A 125 -13.65 -10.57 31.70
C VAL A 125 -12.90 -11.30 32.82
N SER A 126 -12.85 -12.63 32.79
CA SER A 126 -12.03 -13.40 33.73
C SER A 126 -10.61 -13.63 33.21
N LEU A 127 -9.65 -13.69 34.13
CA LEU A 127 -8.23 -13.83 33.81
C LEU A 127 -7.87 -15.14 33.09
N ASP A 128 -8.65 -16.22 33.29
CA ASP A 128 -8.53 -17.48 32.54
C ASP A 128 -8.77 -17.28 31.04
N THR A 129 -9.84 -16.57 30.69
CA THR A 129 -10.17 -16.23 29.29
C THR A 129 -9.07 -15.37 28.66
N LEU A 130 -8.55 -14.37 29.40
CA LEU A 130 -7.47 -13.51 28.92
C LEU A 130 -6.15 -14.28 28.72
N LYS A 131 -5.81 -15.19 29.63
CA LYS A 131 -4.62 -16.05 29.50
C LYS A 131 -4.74 -17.05 28.34
N LYS A 132 -5.94 -17.54 28.02
CA LYS A 132 -6.20 -18.37 26.82
C LYS A 132 -6.04 -17.59 25.51
N LEU A 133 -6.50 -16.34 25.44
CA LEU A 133 -6.26 -15.46 24.28
C LEU A 133 -4.75 -15.24 24.05
N ILE A 134 -3.98 -14.98 25.12
CA ILE A 134 -2.52 -14.79 25.05
C ILE A 134 -1.81 -16.09 24.63
N ALA A 135 -2.23 -17.24 25.15
CA ALA A 135 -1.67 -18.54 24.76
C ALA A 135 -1.90 -18.84 23.26
N ALA A 136 -3.11 -18.58 22.74
CA ALA A 136 -3.41 -18.71 21.32
C ALA A 136 -2.63 -17.71 20.45
N PHE A 137 -2.51 -16.45 20.89
CA PHE A 137 -1.69 -15.43 20.22
C PHE A 137 -0.22 -15.87 20.10
N ASN A 138 0.37 -16.35 21.20
CA ASN A 138 1.77 -16.77 21.25
C ASN A 138 2.01 -18.03 20.39
N ALA A 139 1.11 -19.02 20.46
CA ALA A 139 1.10 -20.18 19.57
C ALA A 139 0.80 -19.82 18.09
N SER A 140 0.33 -18.60 17.82
CA SER A 140 -0.16 -18.14 16.50
C SER A 140 -1.32 -19.01 15.97
N CYS A 141 -2.21 -19.41 16.88
CA CYS A 141 -3.52 -19.98 16.60
C CYS A 141 -4.52 -18.82 16.34
N LEU A 142 -4.79 -18.54 15.07
CA LEU A 142 -5.40 -17.28 14.62
C LEU A 142 -6.76 -17.53 13.95
N PRO A 143 -7.89 -17.06 14.53
CA PRO A 143 -9.23 -17.30 13.98
C PRO A 143 -9.42 -16.85 12.53
N TRP A 144 -10.35 -17.49 11.81
CA TRP A 144 -10.84 -16.99 10.53
C TRP A 144 -11.69 -15.74 10.77
N ILE A 145 -11.20 -14.56 10.36
CA ILE A 145 -11.91 -13.28 10.47
C ILE A 145 -12.15 -12.72 9.08
N PRO A 146 -13.39 -12.64 8.58
CA PRO A 146 -13.72 -11.98 7.33
C PRO A 146 -13.54 -10.46 7.39
N GLU A 147 -13.06 -9.85 6.31
CA GLU A 147 -12.75 -8.41 6.26
C GLU A 147 -13.95 -7.45 6.17
N LYS A 148 -15.19 -7.95 5.98
CA LYS A 148 -16.42 -7.14 5.85
C LYS A 148 -17.48 -7.55 6.87
N GLY A 149 -18.28 -6.59 7.33
CA GLY A 149 -19.45 -6.84 8.20
C GLY A 149 -19.56 -5.93 9.42
N THR A 150 -18.55 -5.11 9.72
CA THR A 150 -18.64 -4.05 10.74
C THR A 150 -19.21 -2.75 10.14
N VAL A 151 -20.02 -2.05 10.94
CA VAL A 151 -20.44 -0.64 10.73
C VAL A 151 -19.76 0.32 11.72
N GLY A 152 -18.92 -0.20 12.63
CA GLY A 152 -18.24 0.60 13.66
C GLY A 152 -19.19 1.31 14.65
N ALA A 153 -20.36 0.72 14.90
CA ALA A 153 -21.40 1.23 15.79
C ALA A 153 -21.20 0.68 17.21
N SER A 154 -21.82 -0.46 17.54
CA SER A 154 -21.56 -1.26 18.75
C SER A 154 -20.19 -1.99 18.70
N GLY A 155 -19.17 -1.34 18.14
CA GLY A 155 -17.87 -1.94 17.82
C GLY A 155 -17.88 -2.82 16.58
N ASP A 156 -16.77 -3.52 16.36
CA ASP A 156 -16.52 -4.43 15.24
C ASP A 156 -17.16 -5.81 15.47
N LEU A 157 -18.46 -5.81 15.77
CA LEU A 157 -19.23 -6.98 16.20
C LEU A 157 -18.96 -8.22 15.36
N ALA A 158 -19.12 -8.16 14.03
CA ALA A 158 -19.01 -9.33 13.18
C ALA A 158 -17.57 -9.87 13.03
N PRO A 159 -16.55 -9.02 12.74
CA PRO A 159 -15.15 -9.44 12.79
C PRO A 159 -14.71 -10.03 14.14
N LEU A 160 -15.10 -9.41 15.25
CA LEU A 160 -14.71 -9.89 16.58
C LEU A 160 -15.53 -11.09 17.06
N ALA A 161 -16.77 -11.26 16.59
CA ALA A 161 -17.54 -12.48 16.81
C ALA A 161 -16.91 -13.67 16.07
N HIS A 162 -16.43 -13.49 14.84
CA HIS A 162 -15.62 -14.49 14.14
C HIS A 162 -14.33 -14.83 14.90
N MET A 163 -13.65 -13.82 15.49
CA MET A 163 -12.50 -14.05 16.38
C MET A 163 -12.89 -14.89 17.62
N ALA A 164 -13.97 -14.53 18.30
CA ALA A 164 -14.43 -15.22 19.50
C ALA A 164 -14.93 -16.65 19.20
N LEU A 165 -15.56 -16.87 18.04
CA LEU A 165 -16.02 -18.18 17.57
C LEU A 165 -14.84 -19.15 17.40
N GLY A 166 -13.76 -18.71 16.74
CA GLY A 166 -12.51 -19.48 16.66
C GLY A 166 -11.91 -19.80 18.03
N MET A 167 -11.95 -18.86 18.97
CA MET A 167 -11.50 -19.09 20.35
C MET A 167 -12.39 -20.05 21.15
N MET A 168 -13.68 -20.15 20.82
CA MET A 168 -14.60 -21.20 21.29
C MET A 168 -14.37 -22.56 20.61
N GLY A 169 -13.43 -22.66 19.67
CA GLY A 169 -13.13 -23.88 18.91
C GLY A 169 -14.11 -24.16 17.77
N GLU A 170 -14.97 -23.19 17.44
CA GLU A 170 -15.97 -23.28 16.36
C GLU A 170 -15.45 -22.55 15.10
N GLY A 171 -15.87 -23.02 13.92
CA GLY A 171 -15.40 -22.47 12.64
C GLY A 171 -13.93 -22.77 12.37
N LYS A 172 -13.26 -21.89 11.61
CA LYS A 172 -11.89 -22.11 11.12
C LYS A 172 -10.85 -21.28 11.87
N MET A 173 -9.63 -21.79 11.89
CA MET A 173 -8.46 -21.15 12.48
C MET A 173 -7.21 -21.49 11.66
N TRP A 174 -6.25 -20.57 11.61
CA TRP A 174 -4.93 -20.77 11.01
C TRP A 174 -3.89 -21.08 12.09
N SER A 175 -2.88 -21.87 11.74
CA SER A 175 -1.61 -21.91 12.49
C SER A 175 -0.45 -22.27 11.56
N PRO A 176 0.82 -22.00 11.97
CA PRO A 176 2.00 -22.43 11.23
C PRO A 176 2.11 -23.96 11.05
N LYS A 177 1.42 -24.73 11.91
CA LYS A 177 1.44 -26.20 11.93
C LYS A 177 0.35 -26.84 11.05
N SER A 178 -0.77 -26.15 10.86
CA SER A 178 -1.98 -26.70 10.21
C SER A 178 -2.37 -26.01 8.90
N GLY A 179 -1.91 -24.78 8.65
CA GLY A 179 -2.63 -23.88 7.76
C GLY A 179 -4.04 -23.62 8.30
N TRP A 180 -5.01 -23.37 7.40
CA TRP A 180 -6.43 -23.23 7.76
C TRP A 180 -7.07 -24.59 8.02
N ALA A 181 -7.56 -24.82 9.25
CA ALA A 181 -8.28 -26.02 9.66
C ALA A 181 -9.39 -25.69 10.69
N GLU A 182 -10.15 -26.69 11.12
CA GLU A 182 -11.19 -26.55 12.17
C GLU A 182 -10.59 -26.05 13.49
N ALA A 183 -11.17 -25.01 14.08
CA ALA A 183 -10.55 -24.25 15.16
C ALA A 183 -10.24 -25.09 16.40
N LYS A 184 -11.15 -26.00 16.79
CA LYS A 184 -10.91 -26.99 17.84
C LYS A 184 -9.64 -27.82 17.59
N PHE A 185 -9.47 -28.36 16.39
CA PHE A 185 -8.29 -29.16 16.03
C PHE A 185 -7.00 -28.33 16.07
N VAL A 186 -7.05 -27.07 15.61
CA VAL A 186 -5.90 -26.17 15.67
C VAL A 186 -5.48 -25.91 17.12
N LEU A 187 -6.42 -25.61 18.02
CA LEU A 187 -6.15 -25.43 19.45
C LEU A 187 -5.60 -26.71 20.10
N GLU A 188 -6.27 -27.85 19.91
CA GLU A 188 -5.85 -29.16 20.45
C GLU A 188 -4.45 -29.54 19.96
N SER A 189 -4.12 -29.27 18.69
CA SER A 189 -2.78 -29.54 18.12
C SER A 189 -1.64 -28.70 18.73
N HIS A 190 -1.96 -27.65 19.50
CA HIS A 190 -1.01 -26.83 20.26
C HIS A 190 -1.12 -27.04 21.78
N ASN A 191 -1.88 -28.06 22.23
CA ASN A 191 -2.23 -28.31 23.63
C ASN A 191 -3.05 -27.19 24.29
N LEU A 192 -3.73 -26.36 23.48
CA LEU A 192 -4.65 -25.33 23.95
C LEU A 192 -6.07 -25.89 24.07
N THR A 193 -6.89 -25.25 24.91
CA THR A 193 -8.30 -25.61 25.08
C THR A 193 -9.20 -24.43 24.71
N PRO A 194 -10.37 -24.67 24.09
CA PRO A 194 -11.36 -23.63 23.83
C PRO A 194 -11.75 -22.82 25.07
N ILE A 195 -12.07 -21.55 24.87
CA ILE A 195 -12.66 -20.71 25.93
C ILE A 195 -14.08 -21.19 26.26
N LYS A 196 -14.49 -21.03 27.52
CA LYS A 196 -15.87 -21.29 27.98
C LYS A 196 -16.40 -20.01 28.60
N LEU A 197 -17.34 -19.35 27.92
CA LEU A 197 -17.78 -18.01 28.25
C LEU A 197 -18.58 -17.97 29.56
N LYS A 198 -18.19 -17.08 30.46
CA LYS A 198 -18.97 -16.68 31.64
C LYS A 198 -19.86 -15.47 31.28
N PRO A 199 -20.86 -15.11 32.10
CA PRO A 199 -21.69 -13.94 31.81
C PRO A 199 -20.85 -12.66 31.62
N LYS A 200 -21.28 -11.80 30.69
CA LYS A 200 -20.54 -10.68 30.06
C LYS A 200 -19.40 -11.06 29.11
N GLU A 201 -18.76 -12.23 29.20
CA GLU A 201 -17.51 -12.49 28.45
C GLU A 201 -17.68 -12.52 26.93
N GLY A 202 -18.84 -12.98 26.41
CA GLY A 202 -19.11 -12.95 24.96
C GLY A 202 -19.20 -11.52 24.44
N LEU A 203 -19.96 -10.66 25.12
CA LEU A 203 -20.07 -9.24 24.77
C LEU A 203 -18.70 -8.54 24.90
N ALA A 204 -17.96 -8.82 25.99
CA ALA A 204 -16.64 -8.29 26.23
C ALA A 204 -15.55 -8.80 25.26
N LEU A 205 -15.83 -9.79 24.39
CA LEU A 205 -14.94 -10.18 23.30
C LEU A 205 -15.24 -9.45 21.98
N ILE A 206 -16.49 -9.05 21.74
CA ILE A 206 -16.95 -8.55 20.43
C ILE A 206 -17.19 -7.05 20.34
N ASN A 207 -17.25 -6.37 21.48
CA ASN A 207 -17.70 -5.00 21.56
C ASN A 207 -16.51 -4.02 21.68
N GLY A 208 -16.00 -3.52 20.55
CA GLY A 208 -14.92 -2.51 20.49
C GLY A 208 -14.34 -2.33 19.08
N THR A 209 -13.43 -1.38 18.90
CA THR A 209 -12.97 -0.83 17.59
C THR A 209 -11.74 -1.53 16.98
N GLN A 210 -11.52 -2.80 17.29
CA GLN A 210 -10.22 -3.47 17.07
C GLN A 210 -9.88 -3.79 15.60
N LEU A 211 -10.85 -4.00 14.71
CA LEU A 211 -10.58 -4.16 13.27
C LEU A 211 -10.21 -2.81 12.65
N ILE A 212 -10.99 -1.78 12.95
CA ILE A 212 -10.76 -0.42 12.45
C ILE A 212 -9.35 0.03 12.84
N THR A 213 -9.03 -0.17 14.12
CA THR A 213 -7.78 0.33 14.71
C THR A 213 -6.57 -0.51 14.29
N SER A 214 -6.67 -1.85 14.18
CA SER A 214 -5.52 -2.66 13.73
C SER A 214 -5.13 -2.37 12.28
N LEU A 215 -6.10 -2.35 11.36
CA LEU A 215 -5.88 -1.98 9.96
C LEU A 215 -5.43 -0.51 9.83
N GLY A 216 -5.95 0.37 10.67
CA GLY A 216 -5.56 1.77 10.72
C GLY A 216 -4.11 1.99 11.17
N CYS A 217 -3.61 1.19 12.11
CA CYS A 217 -2.21 1.23 12.54
C CYS A 217 -1.27 0.71 11.45
N GLU A 218 -1.64 -0.35 10.72
CA GLU A 218 -0.88 -0.80 9.55
C GLU A 218 -0.81 0.30 8.48
N ALA A 219 -1.94 0.93 8.17
CA ALA A 219 -2.01 2.03 7.21
C ALA A 219 -1.15 3.22 7.65
N LEU A 220 -1.14 3.57 8.94
CA LEU A 220 -0.33 4.66 9.48
C LEU A 220 1.18 4.39 9.38
N GLU A 221 1.65 3.24 9.86
CA GLU A 221 3.10 2.97 9.87
C GLU A 221 3.65 2.85 8.43
N ARG A 222 2.90 2.19 7.53
CA ARG A 222 3.24 2.15 6.10
C ARG A 222 3.17 3.54 5.45
N ALA A 223 2.19 4.37 5.81
CA ALA A 223 2.08 5.74 5.32
C ALA A 223 3.24 6.64 5.76
N GLU A 224 3.72 6.52 7.00
CA GLU A 224 4.89 7.27 7.45
C GLU A 224 6.19 6.76 6.81
N ALA A 225 6.34 5.43 6.65
CA ALA A 225 7.45 4.82 5.93
C ALA A 225 7.54 5.26 4.47
N ILE A 226 6.41 5.27 3.74
CA ILE A 226 6.39 5.72 2.35
C ILE A 226 6.53 7.25 2.24
N ALA A 227 5.99 8.03 3.17
CA ALA A 227 6.15 9.49 3.19
C ALA A 227 7.62 9.92 3.38
N ARG A 228 8.40 9.22 4.22
CA ARG A 228 9.86 9.44 4.33
C ARG A 228 10.59 9.21 3.01
N GLN A 229 10.16 8.22 2.24
CA GLN A 229 10.84 7.78 1.01
C GLN A 229 10.35 8.53 -0.23
N ALA A 230 9.12 9.07 -0.23
CA ALA A 230 8.61 9.97 -1.27
C ALA A 230 9.52 11.20 -1.47
N ASP A 231 10.11 11.70 -0.38
CA ASP A 231 11.09 12.80 -0.41
C ASP A 231 12.38 12.39 -1.15
N ILE A 232 12.85 11.15 -0.95
CA ILE A 232 14.04 10.60 -1.64
C ILE A 232 13.76 10.38 -3.13
N VAL A 233 12.61 9.78 -3.48
CA VAL A 233 12.20 9.58 -4.87
C VAL A 233 12.09 10.94 -5.59
N SER A 234 11.48 11.93 -4.95
CA SER A 234 11.37 13.30 -5.48
C SER A 234 12.73 13.96 -5.72
N ALA A 235 13.70 13.74 -4.83
CA ALA A 235 15.05 14.27 -4.98
C ALA A 235 15.77 13.67 -6.20
N LEU A 236 15.68 12.34 -6.40
CA LEU A 236 16.25 11.70 -7.59
C LEU A 236 15.58 12.21 -8.88
N THR A 237 14.26 12.31 -8.90
CA THR A 237 13.50 12.84 -10.05
C THR A 237 13.84 14.30 -10.35
N LEU A 238 14.10 15.13 -9.33
CA LEU A 238 14.51 16.52 -9.50
C LEU A 238 15.92 16.64 -10.09
N GLU A 239 16.88 15.83 -9.64
CA GLU A 239 18.24 15.80 -10.19
C GLU A 239 18.21 15.42 -11.68
N VAL A 240 17.55 14.33 -12.06
CA VAL A 240 17.53 13.87 -13.47
C VAL A 240 16.74 14.80 -14.40
N LEU A 241 15.79 15.58 -13.87
CA LEU A 241 15.08 16.65 -14.59
C LEU A 241 15.82 18.01 -14.53
N LYS A 242 17.04 18.06 -13.97
CA LYS A 242 17.88 19.26 -13.87
C LYS A 242 17.19 20.43 -13.16
N GLY A 243 16.50 20.13 -12.05
CA GLY A 243 15.77 21.11 -11.25
C GLY A 243 16.63 21.83 -10.21
N THR A 244 16.20 23.03 -9.80
CA THR A 244 16.96 23.88 -8.87
C THR A 244 16.59 23.64 -7.40
N THR A 245 17.60 23.31 -6.60
CA THR A 245 17.49 23.09 -5.14
C THR A 245 17.07 24.34 -4.36
N ARG A 246 17.20 25.54 -4.95
CA ARG A 246 16.86 26.83 -4.34
C ARG A 246 15.38 26.99 -3.99
N ALA A 247 14.51 26.13 -4.51
CA ALA A 247 13.13 25.99 -4.05
C ALA A 247 13.01 25.64 -2.56
N PHE A 248 14.06 25.05 -1.97
CA PHE A 248 14.07 24.46 -0.63
C PHE A 248 14.89 25.26 0.40
N ASP A 249 15.31 26.49 0.07
CA ASP A 249 16.01 27.42 0.97
C ASP A 249 15.23 27.56 2.30
N SER A 250 15.91 27.36 3.44
CA SER A 250 15.29 27.30 4.76
C SER A 250 14.38 28.50 5.05
N LYS A 251 14.75 29.68 4.55
CA LYS A 251 14.06 30.95 4.83
C LYS A 251 12.74 31.07 4.08
N VAL A 252 12.61 30.40 2.94
CA VAL A 252 11.34 30.27 2.19
C VAL A 252 10.32 29.47 3.02
N HIS A 253 10.80 28.52 3.83
CA HIS A 253 9.94 27.69 4.67
C HIS A 253 9.76 28.24 6.10
N ASP A 254 10.71 29.03 6.61
CA ASP A 254 10.55 29.76 7.87
C ASP A 254 9.48 30.85 7.81
N VAL A 255 9.33 31.54 6.67
CA VAL A 255 8.24 32.53 6.48
C VAL A 255 6.86 31.89 6.27
N ARG A 256 6.78 30.55 6.16
CA ARG A 256 5.52 29.78 6.17
C ARG A 256 5.69 28.51 7.03
N PRO A 257 5.75 28.63 8.37
CA PRO A 257 6.37 27.63 9.25
C PRO A 257 5.47 26.43 9.63
N HIS A 258 4.83 25.78 8.64
CA HIS A 258 4.24 24.45 8.84
C HIS A 258 5.35 23.43 9.13
N LYS A 259 5.16 22.53 10.11
CA LYS A 259 6.24 21.65 10.59
C LYS A 259 6.66 20.64 9.51
N GLY A 260 5.69 19.94 8.92
CA GLY A 260 5.93 19.00 7.83
C GLY A 260 6.53 19.67 6.59
N GLN A 261 6.11 20.91 6.27
CA GLN A 261 6.70 21.66 5.14
C GLN A 261 8.19 21.97 5.38
N LYS A 262 8.57 22.37 6.59
CA LYS A 262 9.97 22.58 6.95
C LYS A 262 10.76 21.26 6.92
N LEU A 263 10.19 20.18 7.44
CA LEU A 263 10.78 18.84 7.49
C LEU A 263 11.10 18.27 6.09
N VAL A 264 10.17 18.37 5.15
CA VAL A 264 10.38 17.90 3.77
C VAL A 264 11.44 18.76 3.06
N ALA A 265 11.39 20.09 3.20
CA ALA A 265 12.41 20.96 2.63
C ALA A 265 13.82 20.63 3.18
N ASP A 266 13.91 20.30 4.47
CA ASP A 266 15.17 19.91 5.12
C ASP A 266 15.73 18.58 4.59
N ARG A 267 14.89 17.56 4.45
CA ARG A 267 15.25 16.30 3.78
C ARG A 267 15.70 16.54 2.34
N LEU A 268 14.95 17.32 1.57
CA LEU A 268 15.30 17.65 0.18
C LEU A 268 16.64 18.39 0.09
N ARG A 269 16.93 19.35 0.99
CA ARG A 269 18.28 19.95 1.10
C ARG A 269 19.32 18.88 1.39
N ALA A 270 19.14 18.06 2.44
CA ALA A 270 20.12 17.05 2.85
C ALA A 270 20.50 16.03 1.75
N LEU A 271 19.54 15.70 0.88
CA LEU A 271 19.71 14.80 -0.25
C LEU A 271 20.40 15.47 -1.46
N LEU A 272 20.19 16.77 -1.65
CA LEU A 272 20.54 17.51 -2.86
C LEU A 272 21.69 18.53 -2.68
N HIS A 273 22.29 18.60 -1.48
CA HIS A 273 23.26 19.65 -1.15
C HIS A 273 24.63 19.42 -1.81
N SER A 274 24.84 20.02 -2.98
CA SER A 274 26.02 19.80 -3.81
C SER A 274 27.35 20.29 -3.21
N ASP A 275 27.34 21.14 -2.18
CA ASP A 275 28.54 21.49 -1.41
C ASP A 275 28.95 20.38 -0.40
N THR A 276 28.00 19.55 0.06
CA THR A 276 28.25 18.40 0.96
C THR A 276 28.46 17.11 0.15
N TYR A 277 27.63 16.90 -0.87
CA TYR A 277 27.64 15.74 -1.75
C TYR A 277 27.64 16.20 -3.21
N PRO A 278 28.82 16.41 -3.82
CA PRO A 278 28.94 16.91 -5.19
C PRO A 278 28.11 16.11 -6.20
N SER A 279 27.27 16.81 -6.95
CA SER A 279 26.55 16.29 -8.11
C SER A 279 27.09 16.93 -9.39
N GLU A 280 27.48 16.10 -10.34
CA GLU A 280 27.93 16.51 -11.67
C GLU A 280 26.72 16.91 -12.53
N VAL A 281 25.58 16.22 -12.35
CA VAL A 281 24.28 16.57 -12.95
C VAL A 281 23.83 17.97 -12.51
N SER A 282 23.93 18.28 -11.21
CA SER A 282 23.64 19.61 -10.66
C SER A 282 24.55 20.70 -11.27
N ASN A 283 25.87 20.44 -11.30
CA ASN A 283 26.81 21.40 -11.88
C ASN A 283 26.64 21.59 -13.40
N SER A 284 26.24 20.55 -14.15
CA SER A 284 26.04 20.61 -15.60
C SER A 284 25.02 21.66 -16.06
N HIS A 285 24.04 21.98 -15.21
CA HIS A 285 22.95 22.92 -15.53
C HIS A 285 22.99 24.21 -14.70
N ARG A 286 24.07 24.44 -13.92
CA ARG A 286 24.24 25.57 -12.99
C ARG A 286 24.07 26.96 -13.61
N PHE A 287 24.17 27.08 -14.93
CA PHE A 287 24.05 28.33 -15.68
C PHE A 287 22.96 28.26 -16.78
N CYS A 288 21.93 27.43 -16.63
CA CYS A 288 20.80 27.37 -17.57
C CYS A 288 19.84 28.57 -17.45
N ASP A 289 19.08 28.86 -18.50
CA ASP A 289 18.10 29.97 -18.52
C ASP A 289 16.78 29.66 -17.75
N ARG A 290 16.70 28.52 -17.04
CA ARG A 290 15.46 28.06 -16.39
C ARG A 290 15.17 28.88 -15.12
N VAL A 291 14.23 29.82 -15.22
CA VAL A 291 13.89 30.78 -14.13
C VAL A 291 13.15 30.14 -12.95
N GLN A 292 12.34 29.10 -13.18
CA GLN A 292 11.66 28.31 -12.15
C GLN A 292 11.35 26.90 -12.67
N ASP A 293 11.33 25.90 -11.79
CA ASP A 293 10.76 24.59 -12.09
C ASP A 293 9.23 24.56 -11.91
N ALA A 294 8.62 23.54 -12.50
CA ALA A 294 7.21 23.21 -12.37
C ALA A 294 6.83 22.82 -10.93
N TYR A 295 5.55 22.99 -10.58
CA TYR A 295 5.05 22.78 -9.21
C TYR A 295 5.27 21.35 -8.71
N THR A 296 5.29 20.35 -9.58
CA THR A 296 5.50 18.94 -9.23
C THR A 296 6.90 18.64 -8.67
N LEU A 297 7.86 19.53 -8.90
CA LEU A 297 9.20 19.51 -8.31
C LEU A 297 9.35 20.58 -7.23
N ARG A 298 8.90 21.81 -7.54
CA ARG A 298 9.11 23.00 -6.70
C ARG A 298 8.20 23.08 -5.47
N CYS A 299 7.03 22.43 -5.51
CA CYS A 299 6.04 22.45 -4.43
C CYS A 299 6.04 21.17 -3.57
N CYS A 300 7.02 20.27 -3.72
CA CYS A 300 7.12 19.06 -2.90
C CYS A 300 7.08 19.34 -1.39
N PRO A 301 7.78 20.35 -0.83
CA PRO A 301 7.64 20.69 0.60
C PRO A 301 6.22 21.04 1.02
N GLN A 302 5.47 21.75 0.19
CA GLN A 302 4.11 22.18 0.50
C GLN A 302 3.11 21.01 0.44
N VAL A 303 3.26 20.12 -0.54
CA VAL A 303 2.37 18.97 -0.73
C VAL A 303 2.71 17.83 0.24
N HIS A 304 3.94 17.31 0.21
CA HIS A 304 4.37 16.25 1.14
C HIS A 304 4.34 16.73 2.60
N GLY A 305 4.53 18.03 2.84
CA GLY A 305 4.52 18.61 4.18
C GLY A 305 3.18 18.48 4.88
N VAL A 306 2.06 18.77 4.21
CA VAL A 306 0.73 18.58 4.82
C VAL A 306 0.41 17.10 5.03
N VAL A 307 0.99 16.18 4.24
CA VAL A 307 0.91 14.74 4.53
C VAL A 307 1.64 14.40 5.82
N ASN A 308 2.89 14.85 6.00
CA ASN A 308 3.66 14.62 7.23
C ASN A 308 2.95 15.24 8.47
N ASP A 309 2.39 16.45 8.35
CA ASP A 309 1.60 17.09 9.43
C ASP A 309 0.30 16.30 9.73
N THR A 310 -0.38 15.77 8.71
CA THR A 310 -1.61 14.97 8.90
C THR A 310 -1.32 13.61 9.54
N LEU A 311 -0.25 12.91 9.13
CA LEU A 311 0.12 11.61 9.70
C LEU A 311 0.39 11.70 11.20
N GLN A 312 1.01 12.78 11.67
CA GLN A 312 1.21 13.02 13.10
C GLN A 312 -0.09 13.26 13.86
N PHE A 313 -1.11 13.88 13.24
CA PHE A 313 -2.45 13.98 13.82
C PHE A 313 -3.12 12.59 13.91
N VAL A 314 -3.09 11.80 12.82
CA VAL A 314 -3.63 10.44 12.80
C VAL A 314 -2.97 9.55 13.87
N ARG A 315 -1.64 9.63 13.98
CA ARG A 315 -0.86 8.96 15.03
C ARG A 315 -1.35 9.32 16.43
N SER A 316 -1.57 10.60 16.73
CA SER A 316 -2.04 11.02 18.06
C SER A 316 -3.40 10.41 18.46
N VAL A 317 -4.31 10.25 17.50
CA VAL A 317 -5.63 9.62 17.74
C VAL A 317 -5.50 8.11 17.84
N LEU A 318 -4.81 7.45 16.90
CA LEU A 318 -4.66 5.98 16.95
C LEU A 318 -3.86 5.49 18.16
N SER A 319 -2.82 6.23 18.60
CA SER A 319 -2.09 5.92 19.86
C SER A 319 -2.96 6.06 21.11
N THR A 320 -4.02 6.87 21.05
CA THR A 320 -5.04 6.96 22.11
C THR A 320 -6.02 5.79 22.01
N GLU A 321 -6.46 5.45 20.79
CA GLU A 321 -7.45 4.40 20.52
C GLU A 321 -6.95 2.98 20.91
N ILE A 322 -5.70 2.62 20.56
CA ILE A 322 -5.12 1.31 20.90
C ILE A 322 -4.98 1.06 22.41
N ASN A 323 -4.99 2.14 23.21
CA ASN A 323 -4.92 2.13 24.67
C ASN A 323 -6.23 2.59 25.31
N SER A 324 -7.35 2.63 24.58
CA SER A 324 -8.66 3.05 25.08
C SER A 324 -9.53 1.88 25.55
N ALA A 325 -10.42 2.15 26.51
CA ALA A 325 -11.33 1.15 27.06
C ALA A 325 -12.59 1.00 26.18
N THR A 326 -12.44 0.43 24.98
CA THR A 326 -13.53 0.26 24.00
C THR A 326 -14.32 -1.02 24.28
N ASP A 327 -15.32 -0.90 25.17
CA ASP A 327 -16.27 -1.96 25.57
C ASP A 327 -17.60 -1.35 26.07
N ASN A 328 -18.64 -2.17 26.21
CA ASN A 328 -19.86 -1.81 26.93
C ASN A 328 -20.59 -3.06 27.47
N PRO A 329 -21.14 -3.05 28.71
CA PRO A 329 -21.03 -1.97 29.69
C PRO A 329 -19.67 -1.90 30.37
N MET A 330 -19.32 -0.70 30.79
CA MET A 330 -18.08 -0.37 31.49
C MET A 330 -18.18 -0.78 32.96
N VAL A 331 -17.16 -1.48 33.46
CA VAL A 331 -17.11 -2.01 34.83
C VAL A 331 -16.15 -1.16 35.68
N PHE A 332 -16.70 -0.26 36.47
CA PHE A 332 -15.94 0.65 37.33
C PHE A 332 -15.84 0.08 38.74
N ALA A 333 -14.94 -0.89 38.92
CA ALA A 333 -14.77 -1.63 40.16
C ALA A 333 -14.30 -0.78 41.37
N ASP A 334 -13.78 0.42 41.14
CA ASP A 334 -13.48 1.43 42.17
C ASP A 334 -14.72 2.19 42.66
N MET A 335 -15.77 2.27 41.84
CA MET A 335 -17.04 2.91 42.18
C MET A 335 -18.14 1.91 42.59
N GLY A 336 -17.93 0.61 42.33
CA GLY A 336 -18.96 -0.42 42.52
C GLY A 336 -20.04 -0.41 41.44
N GLU A 337 -19.79 0.25 40.31
CA GLU A 337 -20.78 0.54 39.28
C GLU A 337 -20.50 -0.18 37.96
N ILE A 338 -21.58 -0.51 37.24
CA ILE A 338 -21.53 -0.93 35.84
C ILE A 338 -22.40 0.02 35.02
N VAL A 339 -21.77 0.72 34.08
CA VAL A 339 -22.35 1.86 33.35
C VAL A 339 -22.47 1.52 31.86
N SER A 340 -23.63 1.79 31.27
CA SER A 340 -23.79 1.71 29.81
C SER A 340 -23.41 3.03 29.16
N ALA A 341 -22.48 3.01 28.21
CA ALA A 341 -21.88 4.14 27.51
C ALA A 341 -21.62 3.80 26.02
N GLY A 342 -21.03 4.74 25.28
CA GLY A 342 -20.77 4.65 23.83
C GLY A 342 -19.32 4.40 23.42
N ASN A 343 -18.45 3.94 24.32
CA ASN A 343 -16.99 3.77 24.09
C ASN A 343 -16.62 2.80 22.95
N PHE A 344 -17.61 2.11 22.38
CA PHE A 344 -17.46 1.20 21.25
C PHE A 344 -17.52 1.89 19.87
N HIS A 345 -17.92 3.17 19.81
CA HIS A 345 -18.27 3.83 18.55
C HIS A 345 -17.02 4.32 17.85
N GLY A 346 -16.71 3.74 16.69
CA GLY A 346 -15.46 3.94 15.95
C GLY A 346 -15.27 5.30 15.27
N GLU A 347 -15.90 6.37 15.77
CA GLU A 347 -15.91 7.69 15.12
C GLU A 347 -14.51 8.31 15.03
N TYR A 348 -13.77 8.29 16.13
CA TYR A 348 -12.39 8.79 16.19
C TYR A 348 -11.48 8.09 15.17
N PRO A 349 -11.33 6.75 15.17
CA PRO A 349 -10.50 6.08 14.17
C PRO A 349 -11.07 6.20 12.75
N ALA A 350 -12.40 6.21 12.54
CA ALA A 350 -12.99 6.38 11.21
C ALA A 350 -12.62 7.73 10.56
N LYS A 351 -12.77 8.84 11.31
CA LYS A 351 -12.43 10.19 10.82
C LYS A 351 -10.96 10.31 10.43
N VAL A 352 -10.05 9.84 11.28
CA VAL A 352 -8.62 9.98 11.00
C VAL A 352 -8.13 9.06 9.88
N LEU A 353 -8.80 7.95 9.62
CA LEU A 353 -8.47 7.08 8.49
C LEU A 353 -9.00 7.62 7.15
N ASP A 354 -10.11 8.37 7.15
CA ASP A 354 -10.47 9.21 6.01
C ASP A 354 -9.43 10.31 5.74
N TYR A 355 -8.96 11.00 6.79
CA TYR A 355 -7.91 12.02 6.64
C TYR A 355 -6.57 11.41 6.18
N LEU A 356 -6.22 10.20 6.64
CA LEU A 356 -5.04 9.47 6.18
C LEU A 356 -5.14 9.13 4.69
N ALA A 357 -6.29 8.61 4.23
CA ALA A 357 -6.51 8.31 2.82
C ALA A 357 -6.33 9.57 1.94
N ILE A 358 -7.02 10.67 2.31
CA ILE A 358 -6.99 11.94 1.59
C ILE A 358 -5.57 12.53 1.54
N ALA A 359 -4.84 12.51 2.65
CA ALA A 359 -3.49 13.07 2.71
C ALA A 359 -2.47 12.22 1.96
N VAL A 360 -2.45 10.89 2.17
CA VAL A 360 -1.42 10.02 1.56
C VAL A 360 -1.61 9.87 0.05
N HIS A 361 -2.86 9.99 -0.45
CA HIS A 361 -3.15 10.07 -1.89
C HIS A 361 -2.32 11.15 -2.60
N GLU A 362 -2.11 12.32 -1.97
CA GLU A 362 -1.40 13.43 -2.60
C GLU A 362 0.06 13.12 -2.93
N LEU A 363 0.70 12.17 -2.22
CA LEU A 363 2.04 11.69 -2.57
C LEU A 363 2.04 10.98 -3.93
N ALA A 364 1.04 10.13 -4.20
CA ALA A 364 0.90 9.48 -5.50
C ALA A 364 0.42 10.46 -6.59
N SER A 365 -0.48 11.39 -6.23
CA SER A 365 -0.99 12.45 -7.10
C SER A 365 0.14 13.32 -7.67
N ILE A 366 1.07 13.79 -6.82
CA ILE A 366 2.24 14.56 -7.27
C ILE A 366 3.31 13.68 -7.94
N SER A 367 3.49 12.43 -7.48
CA SER A 367 4.43 11.46 -8.04
C SER A 367 4.10 11.08 -9.48
N GLU A 368 2.84 10.78 -9.79
CA GLU A 368 2.40 10.46 -11.15
C GLU A 368 2.58 11.65 -12.11
N ARG A 369 2.37 12.88 -11.62
CA ARG A 369 2.69 14.11 -12.36
C ARG A 369 4.20 14.39 -12.47
N ARG A 370 5.07 13.66 -11.76
CA ARG A 370 6.52 13.61 -11.98
C ARG A 370 6.90 12.48 -12.96
N ILE A 371 6.23 11.33 -12.91
CA ILE A 371 6.36 10.26 -13.93
C ILE A 371 6.03 10.80 -15.32
N GLU A 372 4.90 11.52 -15.46
CA GLU A 372 4.49 12.17 -16.72
C GLU A 372 5.61 13.06 -17.29
N ARG A 373 6.27 13.85 -16.43
CA ARG A 373 7.39 14.70 -16.84
C ARG A 373 8.58 13.90 -17.33
N LEU A 374 8.97 12.85 -16.60
CA LEU A 374 10.10 11.99 -16.98
C LEU A 374 9.88 11.37 -18.38
N VAL A 375 8.69 10.82 -18.65
CA VAL A 375 8.40 10.14 -19.92
C VAL A 375 8.09 11.09 -21.08
N ASN A 376 7.68 12.33 -20.82
CA ASN A 376 7.30 13.30 -21.84
C ASN A 376 8.52 14.12 -22.33
N PRO A 377 8.97 13.93 -23.59
CA PRO A 377 10.20 14.57 -24.10
C PRO A 377 10.07 16.11 -24.20
N ALA A 378 8.84 16.64 -24.23
CA ALA A 378 8.60 18.08 -24.22
C ALA A 378 8.78 18.71 -22.81
N LEU A 379 8.96 17.89 -21.77
CA LEU A 379 9.03 18.33 -20.37
C LEU A 379 10.32 17.90 -19.64
N SER A 380 11.05 16.89 -20.13
CA SER A 380 12.23 16.34 -19.45
C SER A 380 13.61 16.65 -20.06
N GLU A 381 13.67 17.05 -21.34
CA GLU A 381 14.92 17.02 -22.13
C GLU A 381 15.50 15.59 -22.32
N LEU A 382 14.69 14.54 -22.06
CA LEU A 382 15.07 13.12 -22.19
C LEU A 382 14.35 12.45 -23.39
N PRO A 383 14.80 11.27 -23.86
CA PRO A 383 14.09 10.51 -24.89
C PRO A 383 12.68 10.11 -24.45
N ALA A 384 11.74 10.09 -25.41
CA ALA A 384 10.35 9.75 -25.17
C ALA A 384 10.20 8.39 -24.49
N PHE A 385 9.41 8.33 -23.42
CA PHE A 385 9.19 7.15 -22.60
C PHE A 385 10.47 6.47 -22.06
N LEU A 386 11.56 7.25 -21.97
CA LEU A 386 12.87 6.83 -21.43
C LEU A 386 13.51 5.64 -22.18
N THR A 387 13.32 5.58 -23.51
CA THR A 387 13.96 4.58 -24.38
C THR A 387 14.77 5.21 -25.53
N ASN A 388 15.93 4.61 -25.84
CA ASN A 388 16.76 4.98 -26.99
C ASN A 388 16.15 4.58 -28.34
N ASN A 389 15.26 3.58 -28.38
CA ASN A 389 14.76 2.96 -29.60
C ASN A 389 13.22 3.00 -29.68
N GLY A 390 12.65 4.19 -29.49
CA GLY A 390 11.22 4.45 -29.52
C GLY A 390 10.55 3.97 -30.82
N GLY A 391 9.34 3.43 -30.72
CA GLY A 391 8.57 2.89 -31.85
C GLY A 391 8.85 1.42 -32.16
N LEU A 392 10.06 0.92 -31.86
CA LEU A 392 10.29 -0.52 -31.65
C LEU A 392 10.12 -0.90 -30.17
N ASN A 393 10.37 0.05 -29.27
CA ASN A 393 10.24 -0.09 -27.83
C ASN A 393 9.31 1.02 -27.29
N SER A 394 8.58 0.69 -26.26
CA SER A 394 7.57 1.50 -25.56
C SER A 394 8.14 2.10 -24.27
N GLY A 395 9.18 1.49 -23.70
CA GLY A 395 9.82 1.92 -22.46
C GLY A 395 8.82 2.04 -21.32
N PHE A 396 8.83 3.18 -20.63
CA PHE A 396 7.99 3.45 -19.46
C PHE A 396 6.54 3.84 -19.79
N MET A 397 6.11 3.82 -21.06
CA MET A 397 4.77 4.21 -21.50
C MET A 397 3.64 3.52 -20.70
N VAL A 398 3.65 2.19 -20.65
CA VAL A 398 2.58 1.43 -19.97
C VAL A 398 2.73 1.49 -18.45
N ALA A 399 3.96 1.60 -17.92
CA ALA A 399 4.18 1.81 -16.49
C ALA A 399 3.59 3.15 -16.00
N HIS A 400 3.66 4.19 -16.83
CA HIS A 400 2.97 5.46 -16.55
C HIS A 400 1.44 5.30 -16.57
N CYS A 401 0.87 4.55 -17.53
CA CYS A 401 -0.55 4.21 -17.54
C CYS A 401 -1.00 3.50 -16.25
N THR A 402 -0.20 2.55 -15.74
CA THR A 402 -0.46 1.90 -14.44
C THR A 402 -0.50 2.91 -13.30
N ALA A 403 0.50 3.79 -13.20
CA ALA A 403 0.53 4.82 -12.15
C ALA A 403 -0.69 5.77 -12.24
N ALA A 404 -1.08 6.19 -13.45
CA ALA A 404 -2.25 7.02 -13.69
C ALA A 404 -3.57 6.33 -13.30
N ALA A 405 -3.70 5.03 -13.55
CA ALA A 405 -4.86 4.24 -13.13
C ALA A 405 -5.00 4.17 -11.60
N LEU A 406 -3.91 3.83 -10.89
CA LEU A 406 -3.89 3.76 -9.42
C LEU A 406 -4.19 5.12 -8.77
N VAL A 407 -3.64 6.21 -9.31
CA VAL A 407 -3.96 7.58 -8.89
C VAL A 407 -5.41 7.95 -9.18
N SER A 408 -6.01 7.43 -10.26
CA SER A 408 -7.42 7.67 -10.56
C SER A 408 -8.36 6.90 -9.62
N GLU A 409 -8.06 5.64 -9.30
CA GLU A 409 -8.83 4.84 -8.34
C GLU A 409 -8.79 5.46 -6.93
N ASN A 410 -7.61 5.92 -6.50
CA ASN A 410 -7.43 6.57 -5.20
C ASN A 410 -8.36 7.79 -5.00
N LYS A 411 -8.74 8.52 -6.06
CA LYS A 411 -9.68 9.66 -5.95
C LYS A 411 -11.07 9.22 -5.48
N VAL A 412 -11.51 8.02 -5.86
CA VAL A 412 -12.79 7.44 -5.39
C VAL A 412 -12.62 6.92 -3.97
N LEU A 413 -11.50 6.26 -3.66
CA LEU A 413 -11.19 5.78 -2.30
C LEU A 413 -10.99 6.92 -1.28
N CYS A 414 -10.68 8.13 -1.74
CA CYS A 414 -10.63 9.34 -0.92
C CYS A 414 -12.01 9.92 -0.56
N HIS A 415 -13.12 9.43 -1.13
CA HIS A 415 -14.45 9.77 -0.64
C HIS A 415 -14.56 9.34 0.84
N PRO A 416 -14.93 10.21 1.79
CA PRO A 416 -14.97 9.83 3.20
C PRO A 416 -16.00 8.72 3.46
N ALA A 417 -15.63 7.69 4.22
CA ALA A 417 -16.58 6.67 4.66
C ALA A 417 -17.33 7.12 5.93
N SER A 418 -16.66 7.85 6.81
CA SER A 418 -17.20 8.29 8.10
C SER A 418 -18.31 9.36 8.01
N VAL A 419 -18.66 9.84 6.81
CA VAL A 419 -19.79 10.76 6.61
C VAL A 419 -21.08 10.05 6.19
N ASP A 420 -21.01 8.73 5.99
CA ASP A 420 -22.17 7.86 5.79
C ASP A 420 -22.57 7.19 7.11
N SER A 421 -23.87 6.99 7.31
CA SER A 421 -24.43 6.28 8.46
C SER A 421 -25.81 5.72 8.11
N LEU A 422 -25.98 4.41 8.27
CA LEU A 422 -27.22 3.69 7.98
C LEU A 422 -27.76 3.04 9.26
N THR A 423 -29.00 3.37 9.63
CA THR A 423 -29.66 2.84 10.83
C THR A 423 -29.79 1.31 10.82
N THR A 424 -29.17 0.63 11.77
CA THR A 424 -29.27 -0.83 11.97
C THR A 424 -30.07 -1.19 13.24
N SER A 425 -30.19 -2.50 13.51
CA SER A 425 -30.79 -3.05 14.74
C SER A 425 -32.18 -2.49 15.09
N ALA A 426 -33.03 -2.31 14.07
CA ALA A 426 -34.38 -1.77 14.17
C ALA A 426 -34.47 -0.41 14.91
N GLY A 427 -33.58 0.53 14.59
CA GLY A 427 -33.52 1.84 15.25
C GLY A 427 -32.99 1.75 16.67
N THR A 428 -31.97 0.93 16.89
CA THR A 428 -31.18 0.89 18.14
C THR A 428 -29.74 1.34 17.91
N GLU A 429 -29.25 1.15 16.68
CA GLU A 429 -28.00 1.69 16.16
C GLU A 429 -28.39 2.70 15.09
N ASP A 430 -28.78 3.90 15.53
CA ASP A 430 -29.30 4.96 14.66
C ASP A 430 -28.21 5.84 14.05
N HIS A 431 -27.04 5.93 14.70
CA HIS A 431 -25.81 6.49 14.16
C HIS A 431 -24.67 5.45 14.19
N VAL A 432 -23.87 5.39 13.13
CA VAL A 432 -22.75 4.46 12.95
C VAL A 432 -21.54 5.19 12.32
N SER A 433 -20.31 4.68 12.49
CA SER A 433 -19.09 5.37 12.02
C SER A 433 -18.54 4.91 10.65
N MET A 434 -19.02 3.77 10.14
CA MET A 434 -18.51 3.09 8.93
C MET A 434 -16.99 2.83 8.91
N GLY A 435 -16.32 2.87 10.07
CA GLY A 435 -14.86 2.87 10.19
C GLY A 435 -14.17 1.66 9.56
N GLY A 436 -14.81 0.49 9.49
CA GLY A 436 -14.23 -0.70 8.85
C GLY A 436 -14.15 -0.62 7.32
N PHE A 437 -14.84 0.34 6.68
CA PHE A 437 -14.56 0.72 5.31
C PHE A 437 -13.50 1.83 5.22
N ALA A 438 -13.53 2.81 6.14
CA ALA A 438 -12.48 3.83 6.24
C ALA A 438 -11.07 3.22 6.37
N ALA A 439 -10.90 2.23 7.23
CA ALA A 439 -9.62 1.55 7.44
C ALA A 439 -9.15 0.77 6.19
N ARG A 440 -10.04 -0.02 5.57
CA ARG A 440 -9.68 -0.80 4.37
C ARG A 440 -9.35 0.07 3.17
N LYS A 441 -10.09 1.17 2.93
CA LYS A 441 -9.80 2.08 1.82
C LYS A 441 -8.54 2.93 2.07
N ALA A 442 -8.28 3.34 3.31
CA ALA A 442 -7.03 4.01 3.68
C ALA A 442 -5.82 3.11 3.41
N LEU A 443 -5.88 1.84 3.83
CA LEU A 443 -4.82 0.87 3.62
C LEU A 443 -4.59 0.57 2.12
N ARG A 444 -5.66 0.50 1.31
CA ARG A 444 -5.59 0.37 -0.15
C ARG A 444 -4.98 1.60 -0.83
N VAL A 445 -5.28 2.82 -0.37
CA VAL A 445 -4.61 4.04 -0.87
C VAL A 445 -3.10 3.98 -0.60
N VAL A 446 -2.67 3.51 0.57
CA VAL A 446 -1.24 3.31 0.89
C VAL A 446 -0.60 2.26 -0.02
N GLU A 447 -1.25 1.10 -0.21
CA GLU A 447 -0.82 0.05 -1.15
C GLU A 447 -0.58 0.59 -2.57
N HIS A 448 -1.46 1.47 -3.07
CA HIS A 448 -1.30 2.13 -4.37
C HIS A 448 -0.20 3.21 -4.39
N VAL A 449 0.00 3.94 -3.28
CA VAL A 449 1.03 4.98 -3.18
C VAL A 449 2.44 4.39 -3.18
N GLU A 450 2.63 3.24 -2.53
CA GLU A 450 3.87 2.45 -2.59
C GLU A 450 4.21 2.03 -4.03
N GLN A 451 3.22 1.54 -4.79
CA GLN A 451 3.39 1.14 -6.20
C GLN A 451 3.71 2.32 -7.13
N VAL A 452 2.98 3.45 -7.00
CA VAL A 452 3.21 4.66 -7.82
C VAL A 452 4.61 5.22 -7.58
N LEU A 453 5.06 5.31 -6.33
CA LEU A 453 6.42 5.76 -6.00
C LEU A 453 7.50 4.75 -6.44
N GLY A 454 7.18 3.45 -6.46
CA GLY A 454 8.05 2.42 -7.06
C GLY A 454 8.25 2.63 -8.57
N ILE A 455 7.18 2.98 -9.29
CA ILE A 455 7.24 3.31 -10.72
C ILE A 455 8.04 4.61 -10.95
N GLU A 456 7.83 5.65 -10.14
CA GLU A 456 8.62 6.89 -10.24
C GLU A 456 10.11 6.63 -9.96
N LEU A 457 10.43 5.83 -8.95
CA LEU A 457 11.80 5.49 -8.60
C LEU A 457 12.51 4.69 -9.72
N LEU A 458 11.81 3.74 -10.36
CA LEU A 458 12.29 3.07 -11.57
C LEU A 458 12.53 4.07 -12.71
N ALA A 459 11.56 4.95 -12.99
CA ALA A 459 11.67 5.93 -14.07
C ALA A 459 12.82 6.93 -13.84
N ALA A 460 13.01 7.40 -12.61
CA ALA A 460 14.10 8.30 -12.26
C ALA A 460 15.48 7.59 -12.34
N CYS A 461 15.57 6.32 -11.92
CA CYS A 461 16.79 5.52 -12.12
C CYS A 461 17.12 5.26 -13.60
N GLN A 462 16.11 5.16 -14.47
CA GLN A 462 16.31 5.09 -15.93
C GLN A 462 16.76 6.42 -16.53
N ALA A 463 16.13 7.52 -16.11
CA ALA A 463 16.47 8.87 -16.55
C ALA A 463 17.95 9.22 -16.24
N LEU A 464 18.48 8.75 -15.11
CA LEU A 464 19.90 8.91 -14.76
C LEU A 464 20.86 8.23 -15.76
N GLU A 465 20.44 7.15 -16.44
CA GLU A 465 21.27 6.50 -17.47
C GLU A 465 21.55 7.42 -18.67
N PHE A 466 20.55 8.18 -19.11
CA PHE A 466 20.66 9.14 -20.20
C PHE A 466 21.54 10.35 -19.86
N LEU A 467 21.89 10.53 -18.58
CA LEU A 467 22.81 11.57 -18.11
C LEU A 467 24.23 11.02 -17.88
N ARG A 468 24.47 9.71 -17.96
CA ARG A 468 25.81 9.13 -17.79
C ARG A 468 26.75 9.66 -18.90
N PRO A 469 28.02 9.97 -18.58
CA PRO A 469 28.77 9.55 -17.38
C PRO A 469 28.54 10.39 -16.12
N LEU A 470 27.71 11.45 -16.14
CA LEU A 470 27.48 12.31 -14.98
C LEU A 470 26.90 11.53 -13.79
N LYS A 471 27.31 11.94 -12.58
CA LYS A 471 26.79 11.44 -11.31
C LYS A 471 25.87 12.45 -10.62
N THR A 472 24.88 11.91 -9.91
CA THR A 472 24.07 12.66 -8.95
C THR A 472 24.77 12.70 -7.58
N THR A 473 24.10 13.19 -6.53
CA THR A 473 24.67 13.26 -5.18
C THR A 473 24.94 11.84 -4.63
N ALA A 474 25.95 11.73 -3.76
CA ALA A 474 26.34 10.46 -3.16
C ALA A 474 25.18 9.62 -2.55
N PRO A 475 24.21 10.19 -1.78
CA PRO A 475 23.07 9.40 -1.29
C PRO A 475 22.17 8.89 -2.42
N LEU A 476 21.95 9.68 -3.47
CA LEU A 476 21.09 9.29 -4.59
C LEU A 476 21.76 8.24 -5.50
N GLU A 477 23.09 8.23 -5.59
CA GLU A 477 23.85 7.13 -6.22
C GLU A 477 23.79 5.81 -5.43
N GLU A 478 23.59 5.84 -4.10
CA GLU A 478 23.33 4.63 -3.31
C GLU A 478 21.91 4.08 -3.56
N VAL A 479 20.91 4.97 -3.68
CA VAL A 479 19.52 4.62 -4.03
C VAL A 479 19.46 3.96 -5.40
N TYR A 480 20.09 4.58 -6.41
CA TYR A 480 20.20 4.05 -7.76
C TYR A 480 20.80 2.64 -7.78
N ARG A 481 21.89 2.40 -7.04
CA ARG A 481 22.51 1.06 -6.93
C ARG A 481 21.58 0.02 -6.32
N LEU A 482 20.91 0.35 -5.22
CA LEU A 482 19.96 -0.55 -4.56
C LEU A 482 18.76 -0.92 -5.45
N VAL A 483 18.28 0.02 -6.29
CA VAL A 483 17.26 -0.26 -7.32
C VAL A 483 17.80 -1.17 -8.42
N ARG A 484 19.03 -0.93 -8.91
CA ARG A 484 19.68 -1.79 -9.91
C ARG A 484 20.00 -3.21 -9.38
N GLU A 485 20.15 -3.38 -8.07
CA GLU A 485 20.36 -4.70 -7.45
C GLU A 485 19.12 -5.60 -7.49
N VAL A 486 17.91 -5.04 -7.41
CA VAL A 486 16.66 -5.84 -7.48
C VAL A 486 16.10 -5.88 -8.89
N ALA A 487 15.95 -4.73 -9.56
CA ALA A 487 15.39 -4.60 -10.90
C ALA A 487 16.46 -4.81 -11.99
N LYS A 488 17.27 -5.87 -11.83
CA LYS A 488 18.38 -6.22 -12.72
C LYS A 488 17.88 -6.38 -14.16
N THR A 489 18.66 -5.92 -15.15
CA THR A 489 18.41 -6.21 -16.56
C THR A 489 18.32 -7.72 -16.77
N CYS A 490 17.27 -8.21 -17.44
CA CYS A 490 17.18 -9.63 -17.77
C CYS A 490 18.33 -9.98 -18.72
N LYS A 491 19.33 -10.71 -18.22
CA LYS A 491 19.94 -11.76 -19.05
C LYS A 491 18.79 -12.66 -19.49
N ASN A 492 18.70 -12.98 -20.78
CA ASN A 492 17.59 -13.74 -21.35
C ASN A 492 17.23 -14.92 -20.44
N VAL A 493 16.12 -14.79 -19.72
CA VAL A 493 15.41 -15.95 -19.20
C VAL A 493 14.78 -16.53 -20.44
N GLU A 494 15.44 -17.52 -21.04
CA GLU A 494 14.73 -18.46 -21.90
C GLU A 494 13.53 -18.93 -21.09
N VAL A 495 12.33 -18.71 -21.63
CA VAL A 495 11.10 -19.18 -21.00
C VAL A 495 11.10 -20.69 -21.15
N LEU A 496 11.80 -21.35 -20.23
CA LEU A 496 11.45 -22.68 -19.78
C LEU A 496 9.99 -22.56 -19.36
N THR A 497 9.11 -23.01 -20.25
CA THR A 497 7.69 -23.25 -19.98
C THR A 497 7.61 -24.44 -19.04
N GLN A 498 8.09 -24.23 -17.81
CA GLN A 498 7.82 -25.10 -16.69
C GLN A 498 6.31 -25.03 -16.50
N GLU A 499 5.64 -26.15 -16.76
CA GLU A 499 4.20 -26.25 -16.72
C GLU A 499 3.73 -25.89 -15.31
N VAL A 500 3.22 -24.66 -15.15
CA VAL A 500 2.46 -24.26 -13.97
C VAL A 500 1.13 -24.98 -14.07
N LEU A 501 1.16 -26.25 -13.67
CA LEU A 501 -0.03 -27.05 -13.39
C LEU A 501 -0.88 -26.24 -12.41
N THR A 502 -1.98 -25.71 -12.93
CA THR A 502 -3.00 -25.03 -12.13
C THR A 502 -3.68 -26.07 -11.23
N GLN A 503 -3.09 -26.30 -10.05
CA GLN A 503 -3.71 -27.06 -8.97
C GLN A 503 -4.80 -26.24 -8.28
N GLU A 504 -5.83 -25.87 -9.06
CA GLU A 504 -7.12 -25.46 -8.55
C GLU A 504 -8.22 -26.13 -9.39
N VAL A 505 -9.15 -26.80 -8.70
CA VAL A 505 -10.41 -27.36 -9.24
C VAL A 505 -10.27 -28.41 -10.36
N LEU A 506 -9.64 -29.55 -10.03
CA LEU A 506 -10.02 -30.86 -10.58
C LEU A 506 -10.40 -31.83 -9.44
N THR A 507 -11.48 -31.50 -8.74
CA THR A 507 -12.19 -32.46 -7.88
C THR A 507 -12.87 -33.51 -8.76
N GLN A 508 -12.49 -34.78 -8.59
CA GLN A 508 -13.23 -35.89 -9.18
C GLN A 508 -14.62 -35.99 -8.54
N GLU A 509 -15.68 -35.79 -9.33
CA GLU A 509 -16.92 -36.56 -9.22
C GLU A 509 -17.81 -36.33 -10.47
N VAL A 510 -18.74 -37.25 -10.73
CA VAL A 510 -19.68 -37.22 -11.89
C VAL A 510 -19.02 -37.22 -13.28
N LEU A 511 -18.20 -38.24 -13.56
CA LEU A 511 -18.18 -38.85 -14.89
C LEU A 511 -19.10 -40.08 -14.89
N THR A 512 -20.38 -39.86 -15.22
CA THR A 512 -21.34 -40.90 -15.57
C THR A 512 -21.96 -40.59 -16.94
N GLN A 513 -22.36 -41.64 -17.65
CA GLN A 513 -22.60 -41.61 -19.10
C GLN A 513 -23.98 -41.06 -19.49
N GLU A 514 -24.19 -40.96 -20.81
CA GLU A 514 -25.45 -40.63 -21.50
C GLU A 514 -25.82 -39.13 -21.45
N VAL A 515 -26.27 -38.47 -22.52
CA VAL A 515 -26.87 -38.94 -23.79
C VAL A 515 -26.17 -38.31 -25.03
N LEU A 516 -26.24 -39.00 -26.17
CA LEU A 516 -25.71 -38.57 -27.48
C LEU A 516 -26.70 -37.72 -28.30
N THR A 517 -26.14 -37.04 -29.33
CA THR A 517 -26.71 -36.35 -30.51
C THR A 517 -26.62 -34.81 -30.42
N GLN A 518 -26.01 -34.10 -31.39
CA GLN A 518 -26.45 -33.87 -32.79
C GLN A 518 -27.92 -33.39 -32.82
N GLU A 519 -28.27 -32.27 -33.43
CA GLU A 519 -27.79 -31.76 -34.72
C GLU A 519 -28.15 -30.27 -34.96
N VAL A 520 -27.66 -29.72 -36.09
CA VAL A 520 -28.16 -28.52 -36.82
C VAL A 520 -28.07 -27.13 -36.17
N LEU A 521 -27.51 -26.19 -36.96
CA LEU A 521 -27.51 -24.75 -36.77
C LEU A 521 -28.71 -24.07 -37.46
N THR A 522 -29.09 -22.90 -36.92
CA THR A 522 -29.62 -21.71 -37.63
C THR A 522 -31.02 -21.66 -38.29
N LEU A 523 -31.68 -20.53 -37.98
CA LEU A 523 -32.47 -19.61 -38.84
C LEU A 523 -34.00 -19.80 -39.03
N GLU A 524 -34.62 -18.61 -39.08
CA GLU A 524 -35.89 -18.22 -39.74
C GLU A 524 -37.21 -18.95 -39.42
N VAL A 525 -38.01 -18.32 -38.54
CA VAL A 525 -39.42 -18.01 -38.86
C VAL A 525 -39.72 -16.56 -38.44
N LEU A 526 -40.33 -15.78 -39.34
CA LEU A 526 -40.91 -14.48 -39.05
C LEU A 526 -42.43 -14.59 -38.87
N ALA A 527 -42.98 -13.69 -38.05
CA ALA A 527 -44.34 -13.16 -38.08
C ALA A 527 -45.52 -13.88 -37.36
N LEU A 528 -46.43 -12.98 -36.92
CA LEU A 528 -47.87 -13.10 -36.61
C LEU A 528 -48.39 -13.82 -35.33
N GLU A 529 -48.98 -12.98 -34.47
CA GLU A 529 -50.36 -13.07 -33.97
C GLU A 529 -50.93 -14.41 -33.44
N VAL A 530 -51.02 -14.51 -32.12
CA VAL A 530 -52.26 -14.97 -31.45
C VAL A 530 -52.61 -14.01 -30.31
N LEU A 531 -53.84 -13.51 -30.32
CA LEU A 531 -54.46 -12.64 -29.31
C LEU A 531 -55.15 -13.50 -28.21
N THR A 532 -55.69 -12.86 -27.16
CA THR A 532 -56.46 -13.47 -26.03
C THR A 532 -55.60 -14.32 -25.05
N GLN A 533 -55.85 -14.43 -23.74
CA GLN A 533 -56.71 -13.76 -22.74
C GLN A 533 -56.08 -14.15 -21.36
N GLU A 534 -56.15 -13.45 -20.23
CA GLU A 534 -56.77 -12.19 -19.74
C GLU A 534 -55.97 -11.79 -18.44
N VAL A 535 -56.11 -10.67 -17.71
CA VAL A 535 -57.09 -9.57 -17.65
C VAL A 535 -56.43 -8.27 -17.13
N LEU A 536 -57.20 -7.18 -17.11
CA LEU A 536 -56.89 -5.83 -16.62
C LEU A 536 -56.53 -5.78 -15.11
N THR A 537 -55.69 -4.86 -14.65
CA THR A 537 -56.07 -3.45 -14.36
C THR A 537 -54.80 -2.57 -14.24
N GLN A 538 -54.70 -1.46 -15.00
CA GLN A 538 -55.06 -0.07 -14.65
C GLN A 538 -54.10 0.59 -13.62
N GLU A 539 -53.58 1.81 -13.80
CA GLU A 539 -54.00 2.94 -14.67
C GLU A 539 -52.83 3.75 -15.31
N VAL A 540 -53.12 4.39 -16.46
CA VAL A 540 -52.70 5.75 -16.91
C VAL A 540 -51.18 6.07 -16.98
N LEU A 541 -50.54 6.26 -18.16
CA LEU A 541 -50.71 7.31 -19.22
C LEU A 541 -50.31 8.73 -18.72
N THR A 542 -49.72 9.68 -19.47
CA THR A 542 -49.42 9.81 -20.92
C THR A 542 -48.44 10.99 -21.18
N LEU A 543 -47.62 10.90 -22.24
CA LEU A 543 -47.12 12.03 -23.09
C LEU A 543 -46.20 13.09 -22.41
N GLU A 544 -45.46 14.00 -23.08
CA GLU A 544 -45.18 14.26 -24.50
C GLU A 544 -43.86 15.04 -24.67
N VAL A 545 -42.98 14.68 -25.62
CA VAL A 545 -42.21 15.59 -26.52
C VAL A 545 -41.76 14.76 -27.75
N LEU A 546 -41.94 15.27 -28.96
CA LEU A 546 -41.44 14.69 -30.22
C LEU A 546 -41.05 15.80 -31.21
N ALA A 547 -40.29 15.45 -32.27
CA ALA A 547 -39.93 16.29 -33.42
C ALA A 547 -38.92 17.44 -33.14
N LEU A 548 -38.06 17.94 -34.05
CA LEU A 548 -37.51 17.53 -35.38
C LEU A 548 -36.27 18.44 -35.64
N GLU A 549 -35.39 18.35 -36.65
CA GLU A 549 -35.15 17.49 -37.83
C GLU A 549 -33.65 17.62 -38.24
N VAL A 550 -33.14 16.76 -39.14
CA VAL A 550 -32.38 17.10 -40.39
C VAL A 550 -31.68 15.85 -40.95
N LEU A 551 -31.83 15.62 -42.25
CA LEU A 551 -31.27 14.51 -43.03
C LEU A 551 -30.37 15.02 -44.17
N THR A 552 -29.31 14.28 -44.52
CA THR A 552 -28.80 14.15 -45.90
C THR A 552 -28.00 12.85 -46.07
N GLN A 553 -28.07 12.25 -47.27
CA GLN A 553 -27.34 11.05 -47.72
C GLN A 553 -25.93 11.46 -48.28
N GLU A 554 -25.08 10.66 -48.96
CA GLU A 554 -25.30 9.42 -49.74
C GLU A 554 -23.99 8.67 -50.07
N VAL A 555 -24.14 7.57 -50.83
CA VAL A 555 -23.17 6.75 -51.61
C VAL A 555 -22.86 5.36 -51.05
N LEU A 556 -23.27 4.34 -51.83
CA LEU A 556 -23.03 2.91 -51.65
C LEU A 556 -22.82 2.24 -53.02
N THR A 557 -21.71 1.53 -53.20
CA THR A 557 -21.49 0.46 -54.22
C THR A 557 -20.32 -0.41 -53.71
N GLN A 558 -20.53 -1.61 -53.16
CA GLN A 558 -20.67 -2.91 -53.86
C GLN A 558 -19.53 -3.26 -54.84
N GLU A 559 -18.79 -4.33 -54.52
CA GLU A 559 -18.75 -5.55 -55.35
C GLU A 559 -18.43 -6.79 -54.48
N VAL A 560 -18.38 -8.00 -55.06
CA VAL A 560 -18.74 -9.26 -54.38
C VAL A 560 -17.59 -10.26 -54.20
N LEU A 561 -17.73 -11.12 -53.18
CA LEU A 561 -16.90 -12.28 -52.84
C LEU A 561 -16.68 -13.28 -54.00
N THR A 562 -15.48 -13.83 -54.08
CA THR A 562 -15.26 -15.27 -54.36
C THR A 562 -14.21 -15.83 -53.40
N LEU A 563 -14.24 -17.15 -53.16
CA LEU A 563 -13.46 -17.85 -52.14
C LEU A 563 -13.06 -19.22 -52.69
N GLU A 564 -11.77 -19.53 -52.70
CA GLU A 564 -11.26 -20.87 -53.02
C GLU A 564 -10.00 -21.19 -52.18
N VAL A 565 -9.62 -22.47 -52.09
CA VAL A 565 -8.97 -23.05 -50.90
C VAL A 565 -7.82 -24.01 -51.27
N LEU A 566 -6.68 -23.88 -50.56
CA LEU A 566 -5.43 -24.68 -50.69
C LEU A 566 -4.69 -24.47 -52.04
N THR A 567 -3.37 -24.70 -52.22
CA THR A 567 -2.33 -25.30 -51.35
C THR A 567 -0.92 -24.77 -51.69
N GLN A 568 -0.02 -24.75 -50.69
CA GLN A 568 1.45 -24.95 -50.78
C GLN A 568 2.40 -23.94 -51.49
N GLU A 569 3.63 -23.89 -50.95
CA GLU A 569 4.88 -23.28 -51.48
C GLU A 569 4.92 -21.74 -51.70
N VAL A 570 6.02 -20.99 -51.46
CA VAL A 570 7.42 -21.30 -51.13
C VAL A 570 7.89 -20.42 -49.95
N LEU A 571 8.55 -20.96 -48.91
CA LEU A 571 9.24 -20.12 -47.91
C LEU A 571 10.45 -20.75 -47.17
N THR A 572 11.30 -21.52 -47.87
CA THR A 572 12.47 -22.21 -47.27
C THR A 572 13.77 -22.05 -48.07
N GLN A 573 14.30 -20.81 -48.21
CA GLN A 573 15.62 -20.64 -48.83
C GLN A 573 16.50 -19.47 -48.34
N ARG A 574 16.49 -19.13 -47.04
CA ARG A 574 17.49 -18.18 -46.48
C ARG A 574 18.11 -18.47 -45.10
N MET A 575 17.88 -19.66 -44.52
CA MET A 575 18.41 -19.99 -43.18
C MET A 575 19.26 -21.27 -43.08
N PHE A 576 19.66 -21.90 -44.19
CA PHE A 576 20.44 -23.16 -44.18
C PHE A 576 21.94 -23.01 -44.49
N LEU A 577 22.38 -21.87 -45.04
CA LEU A 577 23.77 -21.71 -45.51
C LEU A 577 24.80 -21.42 -44.40
N TYR A 578 24.35 -20.99 -43.22
CA TYR A 578 25.24 -20.56 -42.13
C TYR A 578 25.70 -21.71 -41.23
N VAL A 579 24.79 -22.65 -40.89
CA VAL A 579 25.09 -23.77 -39.98
C VAL A 579 26.00 -24.81 -40.65
N HIS A 580 25.77 -25.11 -41.93
CA HIS A 580 26.54 -26.14 -42.66
C HIS A 580 28.03 -25.75 -42.83
N ASN A 581 28.32 -24.48 -43.06
CA ASN A 581 29.69 -23.97 -43.21
C ASN A 581 30.52 -24.03 -41.91
N LEU A 582 29.87 -24.02 -40.74
CA LEU A 582 30.57 -24.06 -39.45
C LEU A 582 31.03 -25.49 -39.11
N CYS A 583 30.15 -26.48 -39.29
CA CYS A 583 30.44 -27.89 -38.99
C CYS A 583 31.54 -28.48 -39.88
N VAL A 584 31.54 -28.17 -41.19
CA VAL A 584 32.55 -28.69 -42.14
C VAL A 584 33.96 -28.18 -41.82
N ARG A 585 34.11 -26.95 -41.31
CA ARG A 585 35.41 -26.40 -40.89
C ARG A 585 35.96 -27.08 -39.64
N LEU A 586 35.11 -27.36 -38.65
CA LEU A 586 35.51 -28.04 -37.41
C LEU A 586 35.97 -29.49 -37.65
N ILE A 587 35.31 -30.22 -38.55
CA ILE A 587 35.67 -31.60 -38.89
C ILE A 587 37.01 -31.67 -39.64
N MET A 588 37.28 -30.74 -40.56
CA MET A 588 38.54 -30.70 -41.32
C MET A 588 39.77 -30.43 -40.44
N GLN A 589 39.65 -29.70 -39.34
CA GLN A 589 40.77 -29.49 -38.41
C GLN A 589 41.12 -30.72 -37.55
N PHE A 590 40.24 -31.72 -37.45
CA PHE A 590 40.46 -32.92 -36.63
C PHE A 590 41.06 -34.11 -37.41
N LEU A 591 41.11 -34.04 -38.75
CA LEU A 591 41.50 -35.17 -39.61
C LEU A 591 42.88 -35.01 -40.29
N CYS A 592 43.50 -33.83 -40.22
CA CYS A 592 44.80 -33.56 -40.86
C CYS A 592 45.90 -33.28 -39.82
N GLY A 593 46.39 -34.34 -39.17
CA GLY A 593 47.45 -34.25 -38.17
C GLY A 593 48.81 -33.85 -38.74
N VAL A 594 49.24 -32.60 -38.52
CA VAL A 594 50.61 -32.11 -38.76
C VAL A 594 51.04 -31.24 -37.58
N PRO A 595 52.18 -31.51 -36.92
CA PRO A 595 52.65 -30.74 -35.77
C PRO A 595 53.52 -29.54 -36.20
N THR A 596 53.43 -28.43 -35.47
CA THR A 596 54.49 -27.39 -35.44
C THR A 596 54.47 -26.64 -34.12
N HIS A 597 55.65 -26.41 -33.53
CA HIS A 597 55.81 -25.50 -32.40
C HIS A 597 55.80 -24.04 -32.89
N CYS A 598 55.19 -23.14 -32.13
CA CYS A 598 55.69 -21.77 -32.02
C CYS A 598 55.41 -21.23 -30.61
N SER A 599 56.44 -20.72 -29.94
CA SER A 599 56.35 -20.22 -28.57
C SER A 599 56.31 -18.69 -28.59
N ILE A 600 55.19 -18.08 -28.17
CA ILE A 600 55.08 -16.62 -28.01
C ILE A 600 54.68 -16.30 -26.57
N THR A 601 55.67 -15.77 -25.85
CA THR A 601 55.69 -15.16 -24.50
C THR A 601 54.35 -14.85 -23.83
N PHE A 602 54.13 -15.50 -22.68
CA PHE A 602 53.06 -15.21 -21.72
C PHE A 602 53.40 -13.93 -20.92
N SER A 603 52.98 -12.75 -21.39
CA SER A 603 53.22 -11.48 -20.70
C SER A 603 52.20 -10.40 -21.08
N CYS A 604 51.85 -9.54 -20.12
CA CYS A 604 50.97 -8.37 -20.25
C CYS A 604 49.49 -8.66 -20.59
N LEU A 605 48.74 -9.23 -19.64
CA LEU A 605 47.29 -8.98 -19.49
C LEU A 605 46.79 -9.31 -18.05
N ILE A 606 47.31 -8.58 -17.06
CA ILE A 606 46.79 -8.57 -15.67
C ILE A 606 46.41 -7.13 -15.28
N ILE A 607 45.50 -6.56 -16.06
CA ILE A 607 44.70 -5.36 -15.77
C ILE A 607 43.28 -5.67 -16.28
N ASP A 608 42.25 -5.09 -15.65
CA ASP A 608 40.83 -5.23 -16.00
C ASP A 608 40.17 -6.62 -15.86
N GLN A 609 40.08 -7.11 -14.61
CA GLN A 609 38.94 -7.94 -14.16
C GLN A 609 38.07 -7.27 -13.08
N TYR A 610 38.29 -5.97 -12.80
CA TYR A 610 37.46 -5.17 -11.87
C TYR A 610 36.56 -4.13 -12.58
N SER A 611 36.43 -4.20 -13.91
CA SER A 611 35.54 -3.34 -14.68
C SER A 611 34.06 -3.77 -14.55
N PHE A 612 33.39 -3.18 -13.56
CA PHE A 612 31.96 -2.84 -13.53
C PHE A 612 30.93 -3.87 -14.06
N TYR A 613 30.21 -4.51 -13.12
CA TYR A 613 28.86 -5.03 -13.36
C TYR A 613 27.83 -3.89 -13.48
N ILE A 614 27.96 -3.01 -14.48
CA ILE A 614 26.90 -2.09 -14.87
C ILE A 614 25.77 -2.93 -15.51
N SER A 615 24.64 -3.00 -14.81
CA SER A 615 23.36 -3.39 -15.42
C SER A 615 23.10 -2.46 -16.61
N ARG A 616 22.88 -3.03 -17.80
CA ARG A 616 22.55 -2.21 -18.97
C ARG A 616 21.25 -1.44 -18.72
N PRO A 617 21.11 -0.20 -19.23
CA PRO A 617 19.86 0.55 -19.14
C PRO A 617 18.66 -0.26 -19.68
N TRP A 618 17.44 0.15 -19.33
CA TRP A 618 16.22 -0.44 -19.87
C TRP A 618 15.95 0.04 -21.33
N ASP A 619 16.93 -0.14 -22.20
CA ASP A 619 16.89 0.19 -23.65
C ASP A 619 15.97 -0.71 -24.47
N LYS A 620 15.39 -1.74 -23.84
CA LYS A 620 14.51 -2.73 -24.45
C LYS A 620 13.29 -2.97 -23.58
N ASP A 621 12.13 -3.12 -24.21
CA ASP A 621 10.89 -3.51 -23.55
C ASP A 621 11.03 -4.86 -22.85
N ARG A 622 10.38 -4.99 -21.68
CA ARG A 622 10.35 -6.21 -20.88
C ARG A 622 9.11 -6.25 -19.98
N PHE A 623 8.86 -7.40 -19.37
CA PHE A 623 7.85 -7.55 -18.32
C PHE A 623 8.27 -6.76 -17.06
N MET A 624 7.70 -5.57 -16.87
CA MET A 624 8.08 -4.64 -15.79
C MET A 624 7.39 -4.89 -14.44
N ALA A 625 6.31 -5.69 -14.39
CA ALA A 625 5.58 -5.88 -13.12
C ALA A 625 6.47 -6.42 -11.97
N PRO A 626 7.36 -7.42 -12.19
CA PRO A 626 8.28 -7.89 -11.14
C PRO A 626 9.30 -6.83 -10.70
N ASP A 627 9.65 -5.87 -11.56
CA ASP A 627 10.51 -4.74 -11.18
C ASP A 627 9.76 -3.77 -10.26
N ILE A 628 8.51 -3.47 -10.60
CA ILE A 628 7.63 -2.59 -9.84
C ILE A 628 7.38 -3.19 -8.46
N ASP A 629 7.04 -4.48 -8.39
CA ASP A 629 6.85 -5.21 -7.13
C ASP A 629 8.15 -5.27 -6.30
N ALA A 630 9.31 -5.52 -6.93
CA ALA A 630 10.59 -5.55 -6.24
C ALA A 630 11.02 -4.18 -5.67
N VAL A 631 10.75 -3.08 -6.38
CA VAL A 631 11.06 -1.72 -5.91
C VAL A 631 10.01 -1.22 -4.91
N ALA A 632 8.73 -1.54 -5.09
CA ALA A 632 7.70 -1.32 -4.07
C ALA A 632 8.06 -2.05 -2.76
N LYS A 633 8.60 -3.28 -2.85
CA LYS A 633 9.11 -4.01 -1.69
C LYS A 633 10.32 -3.35 -1.03
N LEU A 634 11.27 -2.77 -1.79
CA LEU A 634 12.35 -1.96 -1.20
C LEU A 634 11.83 -0.75 -0.39
N LEU A 635 10.70 -0.17 -0.81
CA LEU A 635 10.04 0.94 -0.11
C LEU A 635 9.28 0.42 1.13
N GLN A 636 8.51 -0.66 1.02
CA GLN A 636 7.79 -1.31 2.13
C GLN A 636 8.73 -1.78 3.25
N GLU A 637 9.94 -2.23 2.90
CA GLU A 637 10.98 -2.67 3.84
C GLU A 637 11.88 -1.51 4.34
N GLU A 638 11.54 -0.25 4.03
CA GLU A 638 12.33 0.97 4.33
C GLU A 638 13.81 0.90 3.94
N LYS A 639 14.17 0.06 2.96
CA LYS A 639 15.56 -0.14 2.55
C LYS A 639 16.16 1.10 1.89
N ILE A 640 15.34 1.86 1.15
CA ILE A 640 15.76 3.15 0.56
C ILE A 640 16.08 4.16 1.67
N TRP A 641 15.19 4.32 2.66
CA TRP A 641 15.41 5.22 3.80
C TRP A 641 16.61 4.80 4.65
N THR A 642 16.68 3.52 5.04
CA THR A 642 17.75 2.95 5.88
C THR A 642 19.13 3.16 5.25
N LYS A 643 19.24 2.98 3.93
CA LYS A 643 20.48 3.15 3.17
C LYS A 643 20.96 4.61 3.14
N VAL A 644 20.03 5.57 3.13
CA VAL A 644 20.31 7.01 2.95
C VAL A 644 20.40 7.78 4.26
N LYS A 645 19.68 7.35 5.32
CA LYS A 645 19.61 8.04 6.61
C LYS A 645 20.99 8.44 7.19
N PRO A 646 22.04 7.59 7.20
CA PRO A 646 23.34 8.00 7.75
C PRO A 646 23.99 9.20 7.04
N MET A 647 23.63 9.42 5.77
CA MET A 647 24.12 10.53 4.95
C MET A 647 23.33 11.81 5.21
N VAL A 648 22.02 11.69 5.44
CA VAL A 648 21.18 12.79 5.94
C VAL A 648 21.60 13.21 7.35
N ASP A 649 21.88 12.25 8.23
CA ASP A 649 22.42 12.52 9.58
C ASP A 649 23.79 13.21 9.51
N HIS A 650 24.69 12.76 8.62
CA HIS A 650 25.98 13.39 8.41
C HIS A 650 25.86 14.83 7.89
N TYR A 651 24.97 15.09 6.92
CA TYR A 651 24.69 16.43 6.41
C TYR A 651 24.32 17.39 7.57
N HIS A 652 23.40 16.99 8.46
CA HIS A 652 23.03 17.80 9.63
C HIS A 652 24.18 17.98 10.64
N SER A 653 25.12 17.03 10.72
CA SER A 653 26.29 17.14 11.60
C SER A 653 27.34 18.16 11.13
N VAL A 654 27.42 18.45 9.82
CA VAL A 654 28.44 19.34 9.23
C VAL A 654 27.91 20.72 8.80
N GLN A 655 26.63 20.83 8.46
CA GLN A 655 26.03 22.10 8.02
C GLN A 655 25.61 22.99 9.19
N SER A 656 26.57 23.80 9.66
CA SER A 656 26.34 24.82 10.71
C SER A 656 25.72 26.13 10.18
N VAL A 657 25.83 26.41 8.87
CA VAL A 657 25.22 27.55 8.19
C VAL A 657 24.85 27.12 6.76
N GLU A 658 23.59 27.26 6.37
CA GLU A 658 23.10 26.96 5.01
C GLU A 658 23.92 27.74 3.95
N THR A 659 24.74 27.03 3.17
CA THR A 659 25.52 27.63 2.08
C THR A 659 24.63 27.89 0.87
N ARG A 660 24.76 29.08 0.28
CA ARG A 660 23.90 29.49 -0.84
C ARG A 660 24.41 28.90 -2.15
N VAL A 661 23.89 27.73 -2.51
CA VAL A 661 24.07 27.16 -3.86
C VAL A 661 23.63 28.20 -4.90
N PHE A 662 24.56 28.58 -5.78
CA PHE A 662 24.31 29.60 -6.81
C PHE A 662 23.31 29.08 -7.84
N SER A 663 22.25 29.85 -8.13
CA SER A 663 21.18 29.50 -9.05
C SER A 663 20.90 30.64 -10.03
N PRO A 664 20.70 30.39 -11.35
CA PRO A 664 20.38 31.41 -12.36
C PRO A 664 19.15 32.25 -12.02
N THR A 665 18.23 31.64 -11.26
CA THR A 665 16.99 32.22 -10.72
C THR A 665 17.21 33.38 -9.72
N THR A 666 18.46 33.72 -9.40
CA THR A 666 18.81 34.66 -8.33
C THR A 666 19.00 36.07 -8.88
N ALA A 667 17.98 36.91 -8.75
CA ALA A 667 18.11 38.36 -8.86
C ALA A 667 18.93 38.91 -7.67
N MET A 668 20.26 38.74 -7.71
CA MET A 668 21.16 39.47 -6.84
C MET A 668 21.19 40.93 -7.26
N ARG A 669 21.00 41.84 -6.31
CA ARG A 669 21.32 43.25 -6.50
C ARG A 669 22.85 43.34 -6.57
N GLU A 670 23.39 43.69 -7.74
CA GLU A 670 24.84 43.89 -7.89
C GLU A 670 25.36 44.87 -6.83
N SER A 671 26.27 44.41 -5.97
CA SER A 671 27.02 45.32 -5.11
C SER A 671 27.99 46.08 -5.98
N MET A 672 27.71 47.37 -6.21
CA MET A 672 28.62 48.29 -6.88
C MET A 672 29.96 48.38 -6.14
N ASN A 673 30.93 47.53 -6.50
CA ASN A 673 32.36 47.69 -6.22
C ASN A 673 33.21 46.75 -7.08
N GLY A 674 33.65 47.27 -8.24
CA GLY A 674 34.99 46.95 -8.78
C GLY A 674 35.23 45.60 -9.48
N ILE A 675 34.64 45.38 -10.66
CA ILE A 675 35.35 44.79 -11.81
C ILE A 675 34.94 45.57 -13.08
N SER A 676 35.92 45.89 -13.94
CA SER A 676 35.71 46.72 -15.13
C SER A 676 35.31 45.90 -16.36
N ALA A 677 34.06 46.03 -16.83
CA ALA A 677 33.63 45.45 -18.09
C ALA A 677 34.22 46.19 -19.31
N PRO A 678 34.60 45.49 -20.41
CA PRO A 678 35.19 46.11 -21.59
C PRO A 678 34.15 46.90 -22.40
N LYS A 679 34.44 48.18 -22.67
CA LYS A 679 33.54 49.11 -23.39
C LYS A 679 33.35 48.72 -24.87
N ARG A 680 32.21 48.12 -25.22
CA ARG A 680 31.71 48.14 -26.61
C ARG A 680 31.33 49.56 -27.02
N ARG A 681 32.12 50.18 -27.91
CA ARG A 681 31.78 51.46 -28.55
C ARG A 681 30.51 51.29 -29.42
N ARG A 682 29.45 52.05 -29.13
CA ARG A 682 28.47 52.51 -30.14
C ARG A 682 28.71 54.00 -30.36
N LEU A 683 28.76 54.45 -31.62
CA LEU A 683 28.74 55.87 -31.94
C LEU A 683 27.30 56.38 -31.79
N GLY A 684 27.11 57.40 -30.94
CA GLY A 684 25.89 58.22 -30.90
C GLY A 684 26.19 59.58 -31.52
N ARG A 685 25.34 60.04 -32.44
CA ARG A 685 25.38 61.42 -32.94
C ARG A 685 24.83 62.38 -31.87
N THR A 686 25.23 63.64 -31.97
CA THR A 686 25.05 64.70 -30.97
C THR A 686 23.68 65.39 -31.04
N THR A 687 23.26 65.97 -29.90
CA THR A 687 22.39 67.17 -29.76
C THR A 687 20.93 67.08 -30.27
N SER A 688 19.91 67.71 -29.65
CA SER A 688 19.85 68.64 -28.49
C SER A 688 18.41 68.70 -27.92
N ASN A 689 18.24 69.36 -26.75
CA ASN A 689 17.10 70.16 -26.23
C ASN A 689 15.66 69.89 -26.80
N SER A 690 14.57 69.83 -26.02
CA SER A 690 14.26 70.65 -24.83
C SER A 690 13.11 70.10 -23.96
N SER A 691 13.22 70.39 -22.66
CA SER A 691 12.19 70.41 -21.58
C SER A 691 10.73 70.77 -21.92
N ILE A 692 9.76 70.14 -21.22
CA ILE A 692 8.81 70.75 -20.24
C ILE A 692 7.67 69.77 -19.88
N ARG A 693 7.32 69.69 -18.58
CA ARG A 693 6.21 68.94 -17.94
C ARG A 693 6.27 67.41 -18.02
#